data_AF-A0A7W3R7R6-F1
#
_entry.id   AF-A0A7W3R7R6-F1
#
_cell.length_a   1.000
_cell.length_b   1.000
_cell.length_c   1.000
_cell.angle_alpha   90.00
_cell.angle_beta   90.00
_cell.angle_gamma   90.00
#
_symmetry.space_group_name_H-M   'P 1'
#
loop_
_entity.id
_entity.type
_entity.pdbx_description
1 polymer ?
#
loop_
_entity_poly.entity_id
_entity_poly.type
_entity_poly.pdbx_seq_one_letter_code
_entity_poly.pdbx_strand_id
1 'polypeptide(L)'
;MPTDDSHATAAPSAPHRRPLNKVREIRRKVGQGADARALVNELKNRSVRSDAIAALAYAVWQIEGELLAHRNGDRSVPKPSVLGGQRQVIETALSHLERIDHEELENRLRAVPPLRSAPNHLSAMVMQHLGGVSFQKDLRRLLQEDGLATDAIHPPNDAGFAWARGAGLIPAPDAAVEEMLGRGDEEFVAAMLKDAADPGFLPDHPLIAERRLGLDGAAKQQARLRNGKAEERISRIPRERRTREHFHSLQQAYQRAGMLALRQKQSKATLAASRLAALKLRRSTQFMRLRADYLQRAAELAAQRDPALWQAVLGTVITHQRHCPEVSKAFPCAECAPELATAIKNARKPASAPVPQQTPPAPESTPAVAHAEGHRASNPEPAAEGPSAAETRPRDDALLVAVSASANDRSSTVGLAWVAEDGQSGAATDHAGNLQEARLLALSRAVADQDDTDLPLDLIVTDDHTRQVAMQLLRQRRGQAPVVETEFPSVRDLLRYLVGQSGRVRVLSGQVAEHHAELVREATQLAKFALDSVRGGRTQRDLHREMEAIAERLGATEAVHFVSPHERAFDPVVRRQGQDQRWKQVLHADHLAKAIFPVPDRIQDDLRKLHPGVGLRLTLIHRSPTCPGEKKLLQLRATAGDGALRLDSADWPEDFFPGIQIECTWQPGRRSFIAKTFRLGNPRRVGDREVGYDYDPMAYTRGTAPGGFDARPRQELSVEDWVLRTMQILGYLDADGRAVLAEEALDRNLVELGFPADQLHLVTTAVKRLLQQGRIERVQGSLRPDGRPIYPPIRRLPSVDLLSFQPKVVELPRTKSRRRPNPFVERRAHYVSGFVRRLPRGARASDEAREAHAEAQRRAQIANDGPLKPGYTFVRKHRRRS
;
A
#
# COMPACT_ATOMS: atom_id res chain seq x y z
N MET A 1 -51.10 26.72 55.42
CA MET A 1 -50.70 25.65 54.49
C MET A 1 -51.46 25.85 53.18
N PRO A 2 -50.72 26.18 52.11
CA PRO A 2 -50.84 25.46 50.86
C PRO A 2 -49.47 25.03 50.32
N THR A 3 -49.51 24.01 49.47
CA THR A 3 -48.42 23.19 48.94
C THR A 3 -47.62 23.87 47.84
N ASP A 4 -46.31 23.76 47.94
CA ASP A 4 -45.29 24.19 46.97
C ASP A 4 -45.24 23.20 45.79
N ASP A 5 -45.81 23.57 44.64
CA ASP A 5 -45.63 22.86 43.37
C ASP A 5 -44.26 23.22 42.77
N SER A 6 -43.27 22.43 43.14
CA SER A 6 -41.92 22.45 42.57
C SER A 6 -41.91 21.78 41.20
N HIS A 7 -42.29 22.53 40.16
CA HIS A 7 -42.00 22.17 38.78
C HIS A 7 -40.49 22.28 38.53
N ALA A 8 -39.79 21.16 38.66
CA ALA A 8 -38.43 21.00 38.15
C ALA A 8 -38.44 21.14 36.61
N THR A 9 -38.16 22.34 36.11
CA THR A 9 -37.85 22.60 34.70
C THR A 9 -36.67 21.72 34.27
N ALA A 10 -36.95 20.67 33.51
CA ALA A 10 -35.94 19.83 32.90
C ALA A 10 -34.99 20.70 32.06
N ALA A 11 -33.70 20.69 32.40
CA ALA A 11 -32.69 21.41 31.65
C ALA A 11 -32.80 21.06 30.15
N PRO A 12 -32.78 22.05 29.23
CA PRO A 12 -32.93 21.79 27.81
C PRO A 12 -31.87 20.79 27.35
N SER A 13 -32.33 19.65 26.82
CA SER A 13 -31.45 18.61 26.31
C SER A 13 -30.50 19.21 25.29
N ALA A 14 -29.19 19.04 25.49
CA ALA A 14 -28.18 19.61 24.62
C ALA A 14 -28.47 19.28 23.13
N PRO A 15 -28.36 20.25 22.20
CA PRO A 15 -28.84 20.16 20.82
C PRO A 15 -28.27 18.95 20.05
N HIS A 16 -27.08 18.47 20.39
CA HIS A 16 -26.45 17.30 19.78
C HIS A 16 -27.10 15.94 20.16
N ARG A 17 -27.92 15.87 21.22
CA ARG A 17 -28.54 14.60 21.67
C ARG A 17 -29.70 14.16 20.77
N ARG A 18 -30.39 15.08 20.10
CA ARG A 18 -31.57 14.78 19.26
C ARG A 18 -31.22 13.89 18.06
N PRO A 19 -30.20 14.21 17.24
CA PRO A 19 -29.81 13.35 16.11
C PRO A 19 -29.37 11.95 16.55
N LEU A 20 -28.64 11.82 17.66
CA LEU A 20 -28.17 10.52 18.15
C LEU A 20 -29.32 9.61 18.61
N ASN A 21 -30.36 10.16 19.23
CA ASN A 21 -31.58 9.41 19.52
C ASN A 21 -32.25 8.93 18.23
N LYS A 22 -32.27 9.79 17.19
CA LYS A 22 -32.81 9.45 15.88
C LYS A 22 -32.01 8.35 15.18
N VAL A 23 -30.68 8.30 15.33
CA VAL A 23 -29.85 7.18 14.83
C VAL A 23 -30.35 5.84 15.36
N ARG A 24 -30.58 5.74 16.68
CA ARG A 24 -31.05 4.49 17.31
C ARG A 24 -32.43 4.09 16.80
N GLU A 25 -33.33 5.06 16.67
CA GLU A 25 -34.68 4.84 16.14
C GLU A 25 -34.64 4.34 14.68
N ILE A 26 -33.87 5.00 13.81
CA ILE A 26 -33.71 4.63 12.40
C ILE A 26 -33.15 3.23 12.29
N ARG A 27 -32.04 2.94 12.99
CA ARG A 27 -31.40 1.62 12.94
C ARG A 27 -32.32 0.51 13.44
N ARG A 28 -33.11 0.78 14.49
CA ARG A 28 -34.13 -0.16 14.99
C ARG A 28 -35.18 -0.45 13.92
N LYS A 29 -35.71 0.56 13.24
CA LYS A 29 -36.72 0.40 12.18
C LYS A 29 -36.20 -0.37 10.97
N VAL A 30 -34.99 -0.06 10.50
CA VAL A 30 -34.36 -0.80 9.40
C VAL A 30 -34.07 -2.24 9.83
N GLY A 31 -33.64 -2.47 11.07
CA GLY A 31 -33.52 -3.82 11.64
C GLY A 31 -34.84 -4.59 11.76
N GLN A 32 -35.98 -3.89 11.82
CA GLN A 32 -37.34 -4.44 11.80
C GLN A 32 -37.90 -4.61 10.37
N GLY A 33 -37.09 -4.39 9.33
CA GLY A 33 -37.48 -4.61 7.93
C GLY A 33 -37.99 -3.38 7.18
N ALA A 34 -37.84 -2.17 7.74
CA ALA A 34 -38.17 -0.95 7.01
C ALA A 34 -37.25 -0.77 5.79
N ASP A 35 -37.83 -0.57 4.61
CA ASP A 35 -37.08 -0.25 3.40
C ASP A 35 -36.76 1.26 3.30
N ALA A 36 -35.98 1.63 2.28
CA ALA A 36 -35.57 3.02 2.08
C ALA A 36 -36.76 3.96 1.81
N ARG A 37 -37.80 3.48 1.11
CA ARG A 37 -38.98 4.27 0.74
C ARG A 37 -39.83 4.59 1.96
N ALA A 38 -40.09 3.61 2.82
CA ALA A 38 -40.79 3.78 4.09
C ALA A 38 -40.06 4.80 4.98
N LEU A 39 -38.74 4.68 5.07
CA LEU A 39 -37.90 5.59 5.85
C LEU A 39 -37.94 7.03 5.30
N VAL A 40 -37.82 7.23 3.99
CA VAL A 40 -37.93 8.56 3.35
C VAL A 40 -39.31 9.16 3.58
N ASN A 41 -40.38 8.38 3.43
CA ASN A 41 -41.75 8.87 3.62
C ASN A 41 -42.01 9.35 5.05
N GLU A 42 -41.43 8.69 6.03
CA GLU A 42 -41.51 9.12 7.43
C GLU A 42 -40.67 10.39 7.69
N LEU A 43 -39.45 10.44 7.15
CA LEU A 43 -38.45 11.46 7.50
C LEU A 43 -38.51 12.73 6.64
N LYS A 44 -39.32 12.76 5.57
CA LYS A 44 -39.43 13.92 4.67
C LYS A 44 -40.01 15.18 5.33
N ASN A 45 -40.59 15.08 6.52
CA ASN A 45 -41.16 16.23 7.24
C ASN A 45 -40.09 17.28 7.59
N ARG A 46 -40.32 18.53 7.18
CA ARG A 46 -39.32 19.63 7.20
C ARG A 46 -38.64 19.85 8.56
N SER A 47 -39.39 19.83 9.66
CA SER A 47 -38.86 20.13 11.00
C SER A 47 -37.88 19.09 11.54
N VAL A 48 -37.88 17.88 10.98
CA VAL A 48 -37.02 16.76 11.44
C VAL A 48 -36.05 16.33 10.33
N ARG A 49 -36.21 16.83 9.10
CA ARG A 49 -35.46 16.35 7.93
C ARG A 49 -33.96 16.57 8.03
N SER A 50 -33.52 17.77 8.44
CA SER A 50 -32.09 18.07 8.58
C SER A 50 -31.42 17.18 9.63
N ASP A 51 -32.08 17.00 10.79
CA ASP A 51 -31.62 16.10 11.85
C ASP A 51 -31.63 14.63 11.39
N ALA A 52 -32.61 14.24 10.58
CA ALA A 52 -32.70 12.91 9.99
C ALA A 52 -31.57 12.64 8.99
N ILE A 53 -31.27 13.58 8.08
CA ILE A 53 -30.13 13.51 7.15
C ILE A 53 -28.82 13.38 7.94
N ALA A 54 -28.63 14.19 8.97
CA ALA A 54 -27.45 14.16 9.82
C ALA A 54 -27.32 12.82 10.59
N ALA A 55 -28.44 12.29 11.11
CA ALA A 55 -28.50 10.99 11.78
C ALA A 55 -28.20 9.83 10.81
N LEU A 56 -28.74 9.85 9.60
CA LEU A 56 -28.45 8.84 8.57
C LEU A 56 -26.97 8.85 8.19
N ALA A 57 -26.37 10.03 7.99
CA ALA A 57 -24.95 10.17 7.72
C ALA A 57 -24.10 9.54 8.84
N TYR A 58 -24.39 9.81 10.11
CA TYR A 58 -23.73 9.15 11.25
C TYR A 58 -23.88 7.63 11.22
N ALA A 59 -25.10 7.14 10.98
CA ALA A 59 -25.42 5.71 11.03
C ALA A 59 -24.60 4.90 10.00
N VAL A 60 -24.35 5.45 8.81
CA VAL A 60 -23.51 4.82 7.78
C VAL A 60 -22.09 4.54 8.31
N TRP A 61 -21.45 5.53 8.96
CA TRP A 61 -20.11 5.36 9.52
C TRP A 61 -20.10 4.41 10.71
N GLN A 62 -21.13 4.47 11.57
CA GLN A 62 -21.27 3.54 12.68
C GLN A 62 -21.36 2.09 12.19
N ILE A 63 -22.19 1.82 11.17
CA ILE A 63 -22.36 0.49 10.59
C ILE A 63 -21.05 0.00 9.96
N GLU A 64 -20.29 0.88 9.30
CA GLU A 64 -18.98 0.52 8.74
C GLU A 64 -17.99 0.07 9.82
N GLY A 65 -17.91 0.80 10.95
CA GLY A 65 -17.08 0.41 12.08
C GLY A 65 -17.50 -0.94 12.70
N GLU A 66 -18.81 -1.21 12.76
CA GLU A 66 -19.34 -2.50 13.24
C GLU A 66 -19.06 -3.65 12.26
N LEU A 67 -19.17 -3.42 10.94
CA LEU A 67 -18.81 -4.39 9.91
C LEU A 67 -17.33 -4.79 10.02
N LEU A 68 -16.46 -3.79 10.21
CA LEU A 68 -15.02 -4.02 10.35
C LEU A 68 -14.68 -4.72 11.68
N ALA A 69 -15.35 -4.36 12.78
CA ALA A 69 -15.21 -5.08 14.05
C ALA A 69 -15.60 -6.56 13.88
N HIS A 70 -16.74 -6.84 13.22
CA HIS A 70 -17.19 -8.21 12.97
C HIS A 70 -16.17 -9.02 12.15
N ARG A 71 -15.70 -8.45 11.03
CA ARG A 71 -14.68 -9.07 10.17
C ARG A 71 -13.38 -9.33 10.92
N ASN A 72 -13.06 -8.49 11.88
CA ASN A 72 -11.88 -8.66 12.74
C ASN A 72 -12.07 -9.63 13.92
N GLY A 73 -13.27 -10.19 14.10
CA GLY A 73 -13.55 -11.24 15.08
C GLY A 73 -14.58 -10.87 16.16
N ASP A 74 -15.12 -9.65 16.15
CA ASP A 74 -16.13 -9.24 17.13
C ASP A 74 -17.47 -9.94 16.88
N ARG A 75 -17.84 -10.87 17.76
CA ARG A 75 -19.13 -11.57 17.68
C ARG A 75 -20.25 -10.84 18.44
N SER A 76 -19.95 -9.74 19.13
CA SER A 76 -20.96 -8.95 19.86
C SER A 76 -21.79 -8.04 18.95
N VAL A 77 -21.31 -7.76 17.74
CA VAL A 77 -22.02 -6.98 16.71
C VAL A 77 -22.87 -7.87 15.79
N PRO A 78 -23.94 -7.33 15.17
CA PRO A 78 -24.77 -8.08 14.23
C PRO A 78 -23.99 -8.69 13.06
N LYS A 79 -24.57 -9.71 12.41
CA LYS A 79 -23.94 -10.40 11.27
C LYS A 79 -23.71 -9.43 10.08
N PRO A 80 -22.66 -9.64 9.26
CA PRO A 80 -22.36 -8.77 8.13
C PRO A 80 -23.47 -8.63 7.10
N SER A 81 -24.27 -9.68 6.88
CA SER A 81 -25.43 -9.62 5.97
C SER A 81 -26.49 -8.64 6.45
N VAL A 82 -26.77 -8.61 7.76
CA VAL A 82 -27.72 -7.68 8.37
C VAL A 82 -27.19 -6.25 8.31
N LEU A 83 -25.93 -6.05 8.71
CA LEU A 83 -25.29 -4.73 8.67
C LEU A 83 -25.16 -4.19 7.24
N GLY A 84 -24.82 -5.04 6.27
CA GLY A 84 -24.75 -4.68 4.86
C GLY A 84 -26.10 -4.23 4.31
N GLY A 85 -27.18 -4.97 4.60
CA GLY A 85 -28.55 -4.58 4.25
C GLY A 85 -28.97 -3.27 4.90
N GLN A 86 -28.67 -3.09 6.20
CA GLN A 86 -28.92 -1.82 6.90
C GLN A 86 -28.20 -0.64 6.23
N ARG A 87 -26.92 -0.82 5.89
CA ARG A 87 -26.12 0.22 5.24
C ARG A 87 -26.74 0.66 3.92
N GLN A 88 -27.09 -0.30 3.06
CA GLN A 88 -27.68 -0.03 1.74
C GLN A 88 -29.00 0.75 1.84
N VAL A 89 -29.89 0.34 2.75
CA VAL A 89 -31.17 1.04 2.99
C VAL A 89 -30.93 2.47 3.45
N ILE A 90 -30.01 2.67 4.40
CA ILE A 90 -29.69 4.00 4.96
C ILE A 90 -29.03 4.91 3.92
N GLU A 91 -28.07 4.40 3.14
CA GLU A 91 -27.40 5.15 2.06
C GLU A 91 -28.39 5.60 0.98
N THR A 92 -29.32 4.71 0.61
CA THR A 92 -30.39 5.01 -0.35
C THR A 92 -31.32 6.09 0.19
N ALA A 93 -31.79 5.96 1.44
CA ALA A 93 -32.67 6.95 2.06
C ALA A 93 -31.97 8.32 2.24
N LEU A 94 -30.70 8.33 2.62
CA LEU A 94 -29.88 9.53 2.74
C LEU A 94 -29.80 10.28 1.40
N SER A 95 -29.45 9.58 0.32
CA SER A 95 -29.33 10.16 -1.02
C SER A 95 -30.64 10.77 -1.49
N HIS A 96 -31.77 10.10 -1.24
CA HIS A 96 -33.10 10.61 -1.57
C HIS A 96 -33.48 11.86 -0.77
N LEU A 97 -33.25 11.88 0.55
CA LEU A 97 -33.57 13.03 1.38
C LEU A 97 -32.69 14.24 1.06
N GLU A 98 -31.42 14.03 0.71
CA GLU A 98 -30.52 15.10 0.27
C GLU A 98 -30.98 15.74 -1.03
N ARG A 99 -31.47 14.96 -2.00
CA ARG A 99 -32.05 15.49 -3.23
C ARG A 99 -33.30 16.33 -2.94
N ILE A 100 -34.21 15.84 -2.09
CA ILE A 100 -35.43 16.58 -1.70
C ILE A 100 -35.06 17.89 -0.99
N ASP A 101 -34.08 17.86 -0.09
CA ASP A 101 -33.63 19.05 0.64
C ASP A 101 -32.99 20.08 -0.29
N HIS A 102 -32.20 19.63 -1.26
CA HIS A 102 -31.60 20.48 -2.29
C HIS A 102 -32.66 21.15 -3.19
N GLU A 103 -33.61 20.37 -3.73
CA GLU A 103 -34.72 20.89 -4.56
C GLU A 103 -35.56 21.91 -3.78
N GLU A 104 -35.83 21.64 -2.50
CA GLU A 104 -36.56 22.57 -1.64
C GLU A 104 -35.79 23.86 -1.39
N LEU A 105 -34.48 23.77 -1.14
CA LEU A 105 -33.62 24.95 -0.99
C LEU A 105 -33.65 25.81 -2.25
N GLU A 106 -33.49 25.21 -3.43
CA GLU A 106 -33.58 25.95 -4.69
C GLU A 106 -34.94 26.64 -4.84
N ASN A 107 -36.03 25.93 -4.56
CA ASN A 107 -37.37 26.50 -4.62
C ASN A 107 -37.53 27.68 -3.65
N ARG A 108 -36.97 27.59 -2.43
CA ARG A 108 -36.97 28.69 -1.45
C ARG A 108 -36.13 29.88 -1.90
N LEU A 109 -34.98 29.65 -2.52
CA LEU A 109 -34.13 30.71 -3.06
C LEU A 109 -34.83 31.43 -4.23
N ARG A 110 -35.50 30.69 -5.12
CA ARG A 110 -36.32 31.25 -6.21
C ARG A 110 -37.55 32.00 -5.70
N ALA A 111 -38.16 31.53 -4.61
CA ALA A 111 -39.35 32.14 -4.01
C ALA A 111 -39.07 33.43 -3.20
N VAL A 112 -37.80 33.77 -2.94
CA VAL A 112 -37.51 35.09 -2.37
C VAL A 112 -37.98 36.13 -3.40
N PRO A 113 -38.89 37.05 -3.04
CA PRO A 113 -39.40 38.02 -3.99
C PRO A 113 -38.28 38.98 -4.42
N PRO A 114 -38.33 39.54 -5.64
CA PRO A 114 -37.51 40.69 -5.99
C PRO A 114 -37.89 41.87 -5.09
N LEU A 115 -36.95 42.80 -4.88
CA LEU A 115 -37.23 44.04 -4.16
C LEU A 115 -38.34 44.81 -4.90
N ARG A 116 -39.19 45.55 -4.15
CA ARG A 116 -40.28 46.36 -4.72
C ARG A 116 -39.84 47.75 -5.19
N SER A 117 -38.83 48.35 -4.55
CA SER A 117 -38.25 49.64 -4.95
C SER A 117 -36.86 49.84 -4.33
N ALA A 118 -35.90 50.35 -5.10
CA ALA A 118 -34.56 50.74 -4.67
C ALA A 118 -34.37 52.26 -4.83
N PRO A 119 -33.48 52.88 -4.03
CA PRO A 119 -33.11 54.28 -4.24
C PRO A 119 -32.56 54.50 -5.65
N ASN A 120 -32.92 55.62 -6.27
CA ASN A 120 -32.38 56.00 -7.57
C ASN A 120 -30.92 56.42 -7.40
N HIS A 121 -30.00 55.64 -7.99
CA HIS A 121 -28.55 55.90 -7.98
C HIS A 121 -27.96 55.69 -9.38
N LEU A 122 -28.76 55.92 -10.42
CA LEU A 122 -28.37 55.71 -11.81
C LEU A 122 -27.12 56.52 -12.19
N SER A 123 -27.04 57.79 -11.77
CA SER A 123 -25.88 58.65 -11.99
C SER A 123 -24.59 58.04 -11.43
N ALA A 124 -24.64 57.49 -10.22
CA ALA A 124 -23.52 56.83 -9.59
C ALA A 124 -23.12 55.53 -10.31
N MET A 125 -24.08 54.74 -10.79
CA MET A 125 -23.80 53.55 -11.61
C MET A 125 -23.17 53.91 -12.96
N VAL A 126 -23.65 54.96 -13.62
CA VAL A 126 -23.05 55.45 -14.88
C VAL A 126 -21.61 55.93 -14.62
N MET A 127 -21.37 56.65 -13.52
CA MET A 127 -20.02 57.04 -13.10
C MET A 127 -19.13 55.84 -12.81
N GLN A 128 -19.66 54.77 -12.21
CA GLN A 128 -18.92 53.52 -12.00
C GLN A 128 -18.43 52.92 -13.32
N HIS A 129 -19.28 52.86 -14.35
CA HIS A 129 -18.92 52.36 -15.67
C HIS A 129 -17.92 53.26 -16.40
N LEU A 130 -18.00 54.58 -16.24
CA LEU A 130 -17.10 55.54 -16.87
C LEU A 130 -15.73 55.62 -16.18
N GLY A 131 -15.71 55.60 -14.84
CA GLY A 131 -14.50 55.79 -14.04
C GLY A 131 -13.62 54.55 -13.88
N GLY A 132 -14.16 53.35 -14.16
CA GLY A 132 -13.42 52.08 -14.18
C GLY A 132 -12.58 51.85 -12.92
N VAL A 133 -11.29 51.58 -13.10
CA VAL A 133 -10.35 51.30 -12.00
C VAL A 133 -10.26 52.45 -10.99
N SER A 134 -10.34 53.70 -11.45
CA SER A 134 -10.22 54.86 -10.55
C SER A 134 -11.42 54.97 -9.60
N PHE A 135 -12.63 54.74 -10.10
CA PHE A 135 -13.84 54.69 -9.28
C PHE A 135 -13.80 53.53 -8.28
N GLN A 136 -13.31 52.36 -8.71
CA GLN A 136 -13.17 51.20 -7.83
C GLN A 136 -12.16 51.44 -6.70
N LYS A 137 -11.08 52.21 -6.93
CA LYS A 137 -10.14 52.61 -5.88
C LYS A 137 -10.81 53.51 -4.84
N ASP A 138 -11.53 54.53 -5.29
CA ASP A 138 -12.25 55.46 -4.39
C ASP A 138 -13.31 54.71 -3.56
N LEU A 139 -14.08 53.83 -4.20
CA LEU A 139 -15.07 53.01 -3.53
C LEU A 139 -14.44 52.10 -2.46
N ARG A 140 -13.34 51.41 -2.76
CA ARG A 140 -12.64 50.57 -1.78
C ARG A 140 -12.12 51.38 -0.60
N ARG A 141 -11.57 52.58 -0.87
CA ARG A 141 -11.10 53.48 0.18
C ARG A 141 -12.24 53.87 1.11
N LEU A 142 -13.38 54.30 0.57
CA LEU A 142 -14.56 54.66 1.37
C LEU A 142 -15.07 53.49 2.22
N LEU A 143 -15.12 52.28 1.66
CA LEU A 143 -15.53 51.08 2.40
C LEU A 143 -14.55 50.77 3.55
N GLN A 144 -13.24 50.87 3.30
CA GLN A 144 -12.21 50.63 4.31
C GLN A 144 -12.19 51.67 5.43
N GLU A 145 -12.39 52.95 5.10
CA GLU A 145 -12.51 54.05 6.08
C GLU A 145 -13.64 53.80 7.07
N ASP A 146 -14.74 53.21 6.61
CA ASP A 146 -15.90 52.86 7.43
C ASP A 146 -15.84 51.44 8.02
N GLY A 147 -14.70 50.74 7.89
CA GLY A 147 -14.47 49.40 8.44
C GLY A 147 -15.22 48.26 7.73
N LEU A 148 -15.72 48.49 6.52
CA LEU A 148 -16.41 47.50 5.70
C LEU A 148 -15.45 46.73 4.79
N ALA A 149 -15.83 45.50 4.45
CA ALA A 149 -15.12 44.72 3.46
C ALA A 149 -15.14 45.39 2.07
N THR A 150 -14.10 45.23 1.28
CA THR A 150 -13.95 45.89 -0.04
C THR A 150 -15.02 45.49 -1.06
N ASP A 151 -15.70 44.37 -0.82
CA ASP A 151 -16.78 43.80 -1.62
C ASP A 151 -18.15 43.89 -0.92
N ALA A 152 -18.25 44.64 0.19
CA ALA A 152 -19.47 44.76 1.00
C ALA A 152 -20.74 45.08 0.18
N ILE A 153 -20.62 45.97 -0.81
CA ILE A 153 -21.75 46.37 -1.66
C ILE A 153 -21.89 45.56 -2.97
N HIS A 154 -21.01 44.57 -3.18
CA HIS A 154 -20.96 43.69 -4.35
C HIS A 154 -21.00 42.21 -3.93
N PRO A 155 -22.14 41.73 -3.38
CA PRO A 155 -22.26 40.34 -2.92
C PRO A 155 -21.96 39.33 -4.02
N PRO A 156 -21.16 38.29 -3.73
CA PRO A 156 -21.02 37.16 -4.63
C PRO A 156 -22.34 36.39 -4.77
N ASN A 157 -22.45 35.55 -5.80
CA ASN A 157 -23.69 34.79 -6.06
C ASN A 157 -24.01 33.77 -4.96
N ASP A 158 -22.99 33.31 -4.25
CA ASP A 158 -23.07 32.34 -3.15
C ASP A 158 -22.92 32.99 -1.77
N ALA A 159 -23.10 34.32 -1.68
CA ALA A 159 -22.96 35.13 -0.47
C ALA A 159 -23.63 34.48 0.75
N GLY A 160 -22.80 34.12 1.73
CA GLY A 160 -23.20 33.61 3.03
C GLY A 160 -23.27 34.69 4.10
N PHE A 161 -23.14 34.26 5.36
CA PHE A 161 -23.11 35.18 6.50
C PHE A 161 -21.76 35.87 6.63
N ALA A 162 -20.67 35.28 6.13
CA ALA A 162 -19.36 35.93 6.10
C ALA A 162 -19.42 37.25 5.32
N TRP A 163 -20.04 37.25 4.14
CA TRP A 163 -20.30 38.48 3.37
C TRP A 163 -21.21 39.45 4.13
N ALA A 164 -22.34 38.98 4.66
CA ALA A 164 -23.28 39.84 5.36
C ALA A 164 -22.64 40.54 6.57
N ARG A 165 -21.71 39.87 7.27
CA ARG A 165 -20.90 40.44 8.35
C ARG A 165 -19.93 41.50 7.80
N GLY A 166 -19.17 41.16 6.75
CA GLY A 166 -18.25 42.11 6.10
C GLY A 166 -18.95 43.36 5.56
N ALA A 167 -20.25 43.25 5.23
CA ALA A 167 -21.10 44.35 4.82
C ALA A 167 -21.81 45.08 5.98
N GLY A 168 -21.55 44.72 7.24
CA GLY A 168 -22.18 45.35 8.41
C GLY A 168 -23.69 45.10 8.53
N LEU A 169 -24.24 44.11 7.82
CA LEU A 169 -25.68 43.82 7.79
C LEU A 169 -26.15 42.91 8.92
N ILE A 170 -25.21 42.26 9.61
CA ILE A 170 -25.47 41.44 10.79
C ILE A 170 -24.50 41.86 11.90
N PRO A 171 -24.90 41.75 13.19
CA PRO A 171 -24.03 42.10 14.30
C PRO A 171 -22.78 41.21 14.32
N ALA A 172 -21.72 41.74 14.95
CA ALA A 172 -20.53 40.94 15.26
C ALA A 172 -20.93 39.72 16.11
N PRO A 173 -20.35 38.54 15.85
CA PRO A 173 -20.64 37.37 16.67
C PRO A 173 -20.00 37.54 18.07
N ASP A 174 -20.35 36.66 19.00
CA ASP A 174 -19.73 36.67 20.32
C ASP A 174 -18.22 36.40 20.27
N ALA A 175 -17.51 36.74 21.35
CA ALA A 175 -16.06 36.61 21.44
C ALA A 175 -15.57 35.15 21.23
N ALA A 176 -16.36 34.15 21.63
CA ALA A 176 -15.99 32.75 21.47
C ALA A 176 -16.04 32.31 20.00
N VAL A 177 -17.05 32.76 19.25
CA VAL A 177 -17.15 32.56 17.80
C VAL A 177 -16.05 33.34 17.07
N GLU A 178 -15.74 34.58 17.48
CA GLU A 178 -14.64 35.35 16.89
C GLU A 178 -13.29 34.68 17.11
N GLU A 179 -12.98 34.26 18.33
CA GLU A 179 -11.75 33.52 18.65
C GLU A 179 -11.60 32.30 17.75
N MET A 180 -12.69 31.54 17.56
CA MET A 180 -12.65 30.31 16.78
C MET A 180 -12.53 30.56 15.28
N LEU A 181 -13.13 31.63 14.76
CA LEU A 181 -12.96 32.06 13.36
C LEU A 181 -11.56 32.60 13.07
N GLY A 182 -10.89 33.16 14.09
CA GLY A 182 -9.52 33.68 13.99
C GLY A 182 -8.43 32.60 13.93
N ARG A 183 -8.75 31.33 14.18
CA ARG A 183 -7.79 30.22 14.12
C ARG A 183 -7.39 29.90 12.68
N GLY A 184 -6.14 29.46 12.52
CA GLY A 184 -5.63 28.96 11.24
C GLY A 184 -6.38 27.72 10.77
N ASP A 185 -6.28 27.39 9.47
CA ASP A 185 -7.00 26.26 8.87
C ASP A 185 -6.71 24.94 9.60
N GLU A 186 -5.44 24.65 9.92
CA GLU A 186 -5.03 23.44 10.63
C GLU A 186 -5.62 23.37 12.06
N GLU A 187 -5.56 24.47 12.79
CA GLU A 187 -6.10 24.57 14.15
C GLU A 187 -7.63 24.43 14.17
N PHE A 188 -8.31 24.99 13.15
CA PHE A 188 -9.75 24.85 13.00
C PHE A 188 -10.15 23.43 12.61
N VAL A 189 -9.40 22.76 11.74
CA VAL A 189 -9.59 21.33 11.44
C VAL A 189 -9.37 20.49 12.70
N ALA A 190 -8.36 20.79 13.51
CA ALA A 190 -8.16 20.13 14.80
C ALA A 190 -9.35 20.36 15.76
N ALA A 191 -9.91 21.58 15.79
CA ALA A 191 -11.12 21.90 16.53
C ALA A 191 -12.36 21.12 16.03
N MET A 192 -12.52 20.97 14.71
CA MET A 192 -13.58 20.13 14.13
C MET A 192 -13.48 18.67 14.56
N LEU A 193 -12.25 18.12 14.55
CA LEU A 193 -11.99 16.76 14.99
C LEU A 193 -12.16 16.59 16.50
N LYS A 194 -11.94 17.65 17.29
CA LYS A 194 -12.22 17.68 18.72
C LYS A 194 -13.73 17.74 18.99
N ASP A 195 -14.49 18.57 18.28
CA ASP A 195 -15.97 18.59 18.35
C ASP A 195 -16.60 17.25 17.95
N ALA A 196 -15.97 16.52 17.01
CA ALA A 196 -16.41 15.17 16.67
C ALA A 196 -16.17 14.15 17.80
N ALA A 197 -15.19 14.38 18.68
CA ALA A 197 -14.92 13.55 19.86
C ALA A 197 -15.69 14.02 21.10
N ASP A 198 -15.96 15.32 21.20
CA ASP A 198 -16.64 16.00 22.29
C ASP A 198 -17.70 16.96 21.72
N PRO A 199 -18.92 16.46 21.41
CA PRO A 199 -19.95 17.24 20.74
C PRO A 199 -20.38 18.48 21.53
N GLY A 200 -20.17 19.65 20.93
CA GLY A 200 -20.44 20.95 21.56
C GLY A 200 -19.17 21.76 21.80
N PHE A 201 -18.00 21.22 21.47
CA PHE A 201 -16.75 21.97 21.49
C PHE A 201 -16.76 23.18 20.55
N LEU A 202 -17.38 23.03 19.37
CA LEU A 202 -17.55 24.16 18.44
C LEU A 202 -18.93 24.81 18.61
N PRO A 203 -19.02 26.15 18.67
CA PRO A 203 -20.30 26.84 18.76
C PRO A 203 -21.20 26.56 17.55
N ASP A 204 -22.50 26.36 17.80
CA ASP A 204 -23.51 26.23 16.75
C ASP A 204 -23.84 27.62 16.16
N HIS A 205 -22.97 28.13 15.28
CA HIS A 205 -23.11 29.45 14.66
C HIS A 205 -23.00 29.39 13.12
N PRO A 206 -23.77 30.18 12.36
CA PRO A 206 -23.69 30.27 10.90
C PRO A 206 -22.28 30.43 10.31
N LEU A 207 -21.48 31.34 10.88
CA LEU A 207 -20.10 31.57 10.40
C LEU A 207 -19.18 30.36 10.64
N ILE A 208 -19.37 29.66 11.77
CA ILE A 208 -18.64 28.42 12.07
C ILE A 208 -19.07 27.31 11.10
N ALA A 209 -20.36 27.22 10.77
CA ALA A 209 -20.89 26.29 9.79
C ALA A 209 -20.31 26.56 8.38
N GLU A 210 -20.23 27.82 7.96
CA GLU A 210 -19.63 28.24 6.69
C GLU A 210 -18.14 27.86 6.64
N ARG A 211 -17.37 28.21 7.69
CA ARG A 211 -15.95 27.87 7.81
C ARG A 211 -15.71 26.36 7.81
N ARG A 212 -16.54 25.60 8.54
CA ARG A 212 -16.49 24.13 8.60
C ARG A 212 -16.67 23.48 7.24
N LEU A 213 -17.54 24.02 6.39
CA LEU A 213 -17.77 23.49 5.05
C LEU A 213 -16.63 23.84 4.08
N GLY A 214 -15.99 25.00 4.25
CA GLY A 214 -14.76 25.35 3.52
C GLY A 214 -13.60 24.38 3.81
N LEU A 215 -13.54 23.83 5.02
CA LEU A 215 -12.49 22.91 5.47
C LEU A 215 -12.93 21.42 5.53
N ASP A 216 -14.04 21.08 4.86
CA ASP A 216 -14.62 19.72 4.87
C ASP A 216 -13.64 18.66 4.34
N GLY A 217 -12.94 18.96 3.23
CA GLY A 217 -11.98 18.06 2.60
C GLY A 217 -10.84 17.66 3.55
N ALA A 218 -10.16 18.65 4.13
CA ALA A 218 -9.05 18.44 5.06
C ALA A 218 -9.49 17.66 6.31
N ALA A 219 -10.64 18.00 6.89
CA ALA A 219 -11.15 17.29 8.06
C ALA A 219 -11.54 15.83 7.76
N LYS A 220 -12.15 15.56 6.60
CA LYS A 220 -12.43 14.18 6.14
C LYS A 220 -11.16 13.39 5.93
N GLN A 221 -10.14 13.98 5.33
CA GLN A 221 -8.84 13.35 5.13
C GLN A 221 -8.21 12.95 6.48
N GLN A 222 -8.19 13.85 7.46
CA GLN A 222 -7.70 13.54 8.81
C GLN A 222 -8.54 12.48 9.54
N ALA A 223 -9.87 12.49 9.37
CA ALA A 223 -10.74 11.44 9.92
C ALA A 223 -10.46 10.06 9.28
N ARG A 224 -10.28 10.01 7.96
CA ARG A 224 -9.87 8.80 7.22
C ARG A 224 -8.50 8.29 7.66
N LEU A 225 -7.56 9.19 7.95
CA LEU A 225 -6.25 8.84 8.50
C LEU A 225 -6.38 8.17 9.87
N ARG A 226 -7.20 8.73 10.76
CA ARG A 226 -7.48 8.11 12.08
C ARG A 226 -8.13 6.74 11.97
N ASN A 227 -9.05 6.55 11.02
CA ASN A 227 -9.66 5.26 10.74
C ASN A 227 -8.63 4.24 10.22
N GLY A 228 -7.78 4.64 9.27
CA GLY A 228 -6.74 3.76 8.74
C GLY A 228 -5.74 3.32 9.80
N LYS A 229 -5.29 4.24 10.67
CA LYS A 229 -4.46 3.90 11.83
C LYS A 229 -5.15 2.97 12.82
N ALA A 230 -6.48 3.02 12.95
CA ALA A 230 -7.22 2.10 13.79
C ALA A 230 -7.32 0.69 13.16
N GLU A 231 -7.55 0.62 11.84
CA GLU A 231 -7.54 -0.63 11.06
C GLU A 231 -6.16 -1.32 11.10
N GLU A 232 -5.09 -0.55 10.93
CA GLU A 232 -3.72 -1.06 10.98
C GLU A 232 -3.35 -1.59 12.37
N ARG A 233 -3.70 -0.85 13.43
CA ARG A 233 -3.43 -1.30 14.81
C ARG A 233 -4.09 -2.63 15.12
N ILE A 234 -5.34 -2.84 14.69
CA ILE A 234 -6.02 -4.12 14.93
C ILE A 234 -5.50 -5.24 14.03
N SER A 235 -5.07 -4.94 12.79
CA SER A 235 -4.56 -5.94 11.85
C SER A 235 -3.23 -6.54 12.33
N ARG A 236 -2.36 -5.73 12.95
CA ARG A 236 -1.08 -6.15 13.56
C ARG A 236 -1.24 -7.10 14.77
N ILE A 237 -2.44 -7.19 15.35
CA ILE A 237 -2.73 -8.08 16.48
C ILE A 237 -3.27 -9.42 15.95
N PRO A 238 -2.66 -10.56 16.30
CA PRO A 238 -3.17 -11.88 15.93
C PRO A 238 -4.64 -12.05 16.36
N ARG A 239 -5.46 -12.66 15.50
CA ARG A 239 -6.93 -12.74 15.68
C ARG A 239 -7.33 -13.28 17.04
N GLU A 240 -6.63 -14.31 17.52
CA GLU A 240 -6.83 -14.98 18.81
C GLU A 240 -6.47 -14.12 20.03
N ARG A 241 -5.73 -13.02 19.85
CA ARG A 241 -5.35 -12.07 20.92
C ARG A 241 -6.19 -10.79 20.92
N ARG A 242 -7.15 -10.66 20.00
CA ARG A 242 -7.98 -9.46 19.90
C ARG A 242 -9.01 -9.45 21.04
N THR A 243 -9.09 -8.33 21.75
CA THR A 243 -10.01 -8.14 22.87
C THR A 243 -11.16 -7.21 22.47
N ARG A 244 -12.20 -7.14 23.32
CA ARG A 244 -13.32 -6.21 23.15
C ARG A 244 -12.86 -4.74 23.08
N GLU A 245 -11.77 -4.40 23.78
CA GLU A 245 -11.20 -3.06 23.76
C GLU A 245 -10.64 -2.68 22.39
N HIS A 246 -9.97 -3.61 21.71
CA HIS A 246 -9.48 -3.37 20.35
C HIS A 246 -10.64 -3.11 19.36
N PHE A 247 -11.71 -3.90 19.45
CA PHE A 247 -12.91 -3.70 18.62
C PHE A 247 -13.60 -2.38 18.95
N HIS A 248 -13.70 -2.02 20.24
CA HIS A 248 -14.28 -0.75 20.67
C HIS A 248 -13.46 0.44 20.17
N SER A 249 -12.13 0.38 20.22
CA SER A 249 -11.25 1.43 19.72
C SER A 249 -11.44 1.66 18.20
N LEU A 250 -11.55 0.57 17.43
CA LEU A 250 -11.86 0.63 16.00
C LEU A 250 -13.23 1.28 15.74
N GLN A 251 -14.27 0.83 16.44
CA GLN A 251 -15.61 1.40 16.33
C GLN A 251 -15.63 2.88 16.72
N GLN A 252 -14.91 3.28 17.76
CA GLN A 252 -14.85 4.66 18.24
C GLN A 252 -14.21 5.59 17.19
N ALA A 253 -13.20 5.13 16.44
CA ALA A 253 -12.62 5.91 15.34
C ALA A 253 -13.69 6.22 14.28
N TYR A 254 -14.44 5.20 13.85
CA TYR A 254 -15.54 5.35 12.89
C TYR A 254 -16.71 6.18 13.44
N GLN A 255 -17.05 6.07 14.72
CA GLN A 255 -18.08 6.90 15.36
C GLN A 255 -17.68 8.37 15.38
N ARG A 256 -16.40 8.70 15.62
CA ARG A 256 -15.90 10.08 15.54
C ARG A 256 -15.98 10.61 14.10
N ALA A 257 -15.60 9.81 13.11
CA ALA A 257 -15.81 10.18 11.70
C ALA A 257 -17.30 10.36 11.35
N GLY A 258 -18.17 9.51 11.91
CA GLY A 258 -19.63 9.66 11.82
C GLY A 258 -20.15 10.93 12.46
N MET A 259 -19.62 11.33 13.62
CA MET A 259 -19.98 12.58 14.28
C MET A 259 -19.55 13.79 13.45
N LEU A 260 -18.34 13.74 12.86
CA LEU A 260 -17.90 14.76 11.92
C LEU A 260 -18.87 14.86 10.72
N ALA A 261 -19.26 13.74 10.12
CA ALA A 261 -20.21 13.72 9.01
C ALA A 261 -21.59 14.28 9.40
N LEU A 262 -22.10 13.92 10.58
CA LEU A 262 -23.33 14.48 11.16
C LEU A 262 -23.24 16.00 11.27
N ARG A 263 -22.16 16.49 11.88
CA ARG A 263 -21.87 17.91 12.05
C ARG A 263 -21.76 18.65 10.73
N GLN A 264 -21.18 18.03 9.70
CA GLN A 264 -21.15 18.60 8.35
C GLN A 264 -22.54 18.71 7.74
N LYS A 265 -23.42 17.71 7.90
CA LYS A 265 -24.81 17.80 7.40
C LYS A 265 -25.60 18.89 8.13
N GLN A 266 -25.43 19.02 9.45
CA GLN A 266 -26.01 20.13 10.21
C GLN A 266 -25.50 21.48 9.69
N SER A 267 -24.19 21.62 9.48
CA SER A 267 -23.62 22.85 8.93
C SER A 267 -24.10 23.17 7.51
N LYS A 268 -24.35 22.16 6.66
CA LYS A 268 -25.00 22.38 5.34
C LYS A 268 -26.40 22.95 5.48
N ALA A 269 -27.21 22.41 6.40
CA ALA A 269 -28.55 22.94 6.67
C ALA A 269 -28.50 24.37 7.23
N THR A 270 -27.59 24.65 8.17
CA THR A 270 -27.36 26.00 8.71
C THR A 270 -26.93 26.96 7.61
N LEU A 271 -25.94 26.60 6.79
CA LEU A 271 -25.47 27.45 5.68
C LEU A 271 -26.58 27.71 4.66
N ALA A 272 -27.40 26.72 4.34
CA ALA A 272 -28.56 26.88 3.47
C ALA A 272 -29.56 27.91 4.02
N ALA A 273 -29.87 27.83 5.32
CA ALA A 273 -30.71 28.81 6.00
C ALA A 273 -30.07 30.22 6.02
N SER A 274 -28.77 30.28 6.26
CA SER A 274 -27.98 31.52 6.26
C SER A 274 -27.91 32.17 4.89
N ARG A 275 -27.74 31.40 3.81
CA ARG A 275 -27.79 31.91 2.43
C ARG A 275 -29.16 32.50 2.10
N LEU A 276 -30.24 31.86 2.54
CA LEU A 276 -31.58 32.41 2.36
C LEU A 276 -31.75 33.74 3.12
N ALA A 277 -31.23 33.83 4.34
CA ALA A 277 -31.26 35.06 5.14
C ALA A 277 -30.36 36.16 4.53
N ALA A 278 -29.15 35.83 4.06
CA ALA A 278 -28.26 36.75 3.36
C ALA A 278 -28.88 37.25 2.05
N LEU A 279 -29.56 36.40 1.30
CA LEU A 279 -30.30 36.81 0.10
C LEU A 279 -31.44 37.79 0.42
N LYS A 280 -32.16 37.57 1.53
CA LYS A 280 -33.17 38.52 2.01
C LYS A 280 -32.55 39.86 2.43
N LEU A 281 -31.40 39.84 3.11
CA LEU A 281 -30.65 41.05 3.49
C LEU A 281 -30.14 41.80 2.25
N ARG A 282 -29.57 41.09 1.27
CA ARG A 282 -29.15 41.65 -0.03
C ARG A 282 -30.33 42.29 -0.78
N ARG A 283 -31.54 41.78 -0.61
CA ARG A 283 -32.77 42.32 -1.18
C ARG A 283 -33.54 43.20 -0.20
N SER A 284 -32.91 43.65 0.88
CA SER A 284 -33.55 44.58 1.81
C SER A 284 -33.37 46.02 1.34
N THR A 285 -34.32 46.89 1.69
CA THR A 285 -34.22 48.32 1.45
C THR A 285 -33.00 48.92 2.16
N GLN A 286 -32.63 48.40 3.33
CA GLN A 286 -31.45 48.83 4.08
C GLN A 286 -30.16 48.65 3.28
N PHE A 287 -29.92 47.44 2.75
CA PHE A 287 -28.74 47.18 1.93
C PHE A 287 -28.73 48.01 0.65
N MET A 288 -29.89 48.19 0.00
CA MET A 288 -29.94 49.00 -1.21
C MET A 288 -29.67 50.48 -0.97
N ARG A 289 -30.06 51.03 0.19
CA ARG A 289 -29.67 52.37 0.62
C ARG A 289 -28.18 52.44 0.86
N LEU A 290 -27.63 51.53 1.66
CA LEU A 290 -26.18 51.44 1.91
C LEU A 290 -25.39 51.42 0.59
N ARG A 291 -25.78 50.55 -0.35
CA ARG A 291 -25.14 50.45 -1.67
C ARG A 291 -25.26 51.75 -2.47
N ALA A 292 -26.45 52.35 -2.52
CA ALA A 292 -26.67 53.61 -3.22
C ALA A 292 -25.79 54.74 -2.62
N ASP A 293 -25.73 54.84 -1.30
CA ASP A 293 -24.97 55.86 -0.57
C ASP A 293 -23.47 55.76 -0.87
N TYR A 294 -22.87 54.55 -0.83
CA TYR A 294 -21.46 54.37 -1.16
C TYR A 294 -21.13 54.62 -2.63
N LEU A 295 -22.00 54.18 -3.54
CA LEU A 295 -21.82 54.47 -4.96
C LEU A 295 -21.90 55.98 -5.22
N GLN A 296 -22.82 56.67 -4.55
CA GLN A 296 -22.99 58.11 -4.65
C GLN A 296 -21.79 58.87 -4.10
N ARG A 297 -21.29 58.53 -2.91
CA ARG A 297 -20.04 59.10 -2.34
C ARG A 297 -18.84 58.87 -3.26
N ALA A 298 -18.70 57.68 -3.85
CA ALA A 298 -17.63 57.39 -4.81
C ALA A 298 -17.79 58.21 -6.10
N ALA A 299 -19.02 58.42 -6.57
CA ALA A 299 -19.32 59.27 -7.71
C ALA A 299 -19.00 60.74 -7.45
N GLU A 300 -19.24 61.24 -6.23
CA GLU A 300 -18.87 62.59 -5.80
C GLU A 300 -17.36 62.81 -5.80
N LEU A 301 -16.59 61.84 -5.29
CA LEU A 301 -15.12 61.88 -5.38
C LEU A 301 -14.64 61.89 -6.85
N ALA A 302 -15.29 61.11 -7.72
CA ALA A 302 -14.98 61.11 -9.14
C ALA A 302 -15.40 62.45 -9.82
N ALA A 303 -16.52 63.05 -9.40
CA ALA A 303 -17.00 64.34 -9.88
C ALA A 303 -16.07 65.49 -9.49
N GLN A 304 -15.46 65.45 -8.29
CA GLN A 304 -14.44 66.42 -7.89
C GLN A 304 -13.20 66.35 -8.81
N ARG A 305 -12.87 65.16 -9.32
CA ARG A 305 -11.73 64.96 -10.25
C ARG A 305 -12.05 65.37 -11.68
N ASP A 306 -13.27 65.16 -12.16
CA ASP A 306 -13.73 65.55 -13.50
C ASP A 306 -15.16 66.15 -13.43
N PRO A 307 -15.30 67.44 -13.07
CA PRO A 307 -16.61 68.09 -12.95
C PRO A 307 -17.40 68.13 -14.27
N ALA A 308 -16.69 68.20 -15.41
CA ALA A 308 -17.29 68.22 -16.74
C ALA A 308 -17.95 66.88 -17.07
N LEU A 309 -17.30 65.75 -16.74
CA LEU A 309 -17.89 64.42 -16.87
C LEU A 309 -19.14 64.28 -16.02
N TRP A 310 -19.11 64.78 -14.79
CA TRP A 310 -20.24 64.69 -13.88
C TRP A 310 -21.47 65.44 -14.42
N GLN A 311 -21.29 66.66 -14.93
CA GLN A 311 -22.38 67.41 -15.57
C GLN A 311 -22.94 66.68 -16.80
N ALA A 312 -22.07 66.07 -17.62
CA ALA A 312 -22.51 65.24 -18.75
C ALA A 312 -23.33 64.02 -18.29
N VAL A 313 -22.92 63.35 -17.20
CA VAL A 313 -23.67 62.25 -16.61
C VAL A 313 -25.03 62.71 -16.11
N LEU A 314 -25.11 63.79 -15.32
CA LEU A 314 -26.38 64.30 -14.79
C LEU A 314 -27.35 64.69 -15.91
N GLY A 315 -26.89 65.45 -16.91
CA GLY A 315 -27.73 65.85 -18.05
C GLY A 315 -28.26 64.66 -18.84
N THR A 316 -27.40 63.66 -19.09
CA THR A 316 -27.78 62.43 -19.80
C THR A 316 -28.78 61.60 -18.98
N VAL A 317 -28.53 61.44 -17.69
CA VAL A 317 -29.39 60.66 -16.78
C VAL A 317 -30.78 61.31 -16.62
N ILE A 318 -30.85 62.62 -16.43
CA ILE A 318 -32.13 63.36 -16.34
C ILE A 318 -32.92 63.21 -17.65
N THR A 319 -32.25 63.35 -18.80
CA THR A 319 -32.87 63.21 -20.11
C THR A 319 -33.40 61.79 -20.32
N HIS A 320 -32.62 60.78 -19.95
CA HIS A 320 -33.02 59.38 -20.02
C HIS A 320 -34.23 59.08 -19.12
N GLN A 321 -34.20 59.54 -17.86
CA GLN A 321 -35.28 59.28 -16.89
C GLN A 321 -36.62 59.92 -17.27
N ARG A 322 -36.65 60.95 -18.13
CA ARG A 322 -37.91 61.50 -18.65
C ARG A 322 -38.62 60.57 -19.65
N HIS A 323 -37.87 59.68 -20.30
CA HIS A 323 -38.37 58.88 -21.43
C HIS A 323 -38.26 57.36 -21.18
N CYS A 324 -37.53 56.93 -20.16
CA CYS A 324 -37.26 55.54 -19.93
C CYS A 324 -38.47 54.83 -19.28
N PRO A 325 -39.01 53.76 -19.91
CA PRO A 325 -40.14 53.02 -19.34
C PRO A 325 -39.77 52.29 -18.05
N GLU A 326 -38.47 52.10 -17.79
CA GLU A 326 -37.93 51.40 -16.63
C GLU A 326 -37.96 52.24 -15.34
N VAL A 327 -38.28 53.54 -15.43
CA VAL A 327 -38.25 54.47 -14.28
C VAL A 327 -39.27 54.11 -13.21
N SER A 328 -40.37 53.46 -13.59
CA SER A 328 -41.41 52.98 -12.68
C SER A 328 -41.12 51.59 -12.09
N LYS A 329 -40.06 50.90 -12.54
CA LYS A 329 -39.70 49.58 -12.02
C LYS A 329 -39.02 49.66 -10.65
N ALA A 330 -38.95 48.52 -9.97
CA ALA A 330 -38.35 48.39 -8.66
C ALA A 330 -36.86 48.80 -8.60
N PHE A 331 -36.13 48.69 -9.71
CA PHE A 331 -34.76 49.18 -9.84
C PHE A 331 -34.69 50.14 -11.03
N PRO A 332 -35.06 51.41 -10.83
CA PRO A 332 -35.20 52.36 -11.93
C PRO A 332 -33.92 52.44 -12.77
N CYS A 333 -34.02 52.04 -14.04
CA CYS A 333 -32.95 52.18 -15.05
C CYS A 333 -31.60 51.51 -14.73
N ALA A 334 -31.53 50.54 -13.79
CA ALA A 334 -30.26 49.92 -13.40
C ALA A 334 -29.54 49.23 -14.57
N GLU A 335 -30.30 48.64 -15.49
CA GLU A 335 -29.78 47.99 -16.72
C GLU A 335 -29.36 49.01 -17.79
N CYS A 336 -29.79 50.27 -17.68
CA CYS A 336 -29.47 51.32 -18.65
C CYS A 336 -28.08 51.94 -18.40
N ALA A 337 -27.48 51.73 -17.22
CA ALA A 337 -26.22 52.37 -16.85
C ALA A 337 -25.04 52.11 -17.83
N PRO A 338 -24.81 50.87 -18.33
CA PRO A 338 -23.74 50.60 -19.31
C PRO A 338 -23.95 51.33 -20.65
N GLU A 339 -25.19 51.41 -21.12
CA GLU A 339 -25.55 52.08 -22.38
C GLU A 339 -25.36 53.59 -22.27
N LEU A 340 -25.84 54.19 -21.18
CA LEU A 340 -25.65 55.62 -20.90
C LEU A 340 -24.16 55.96 -20.78
N ALA A 341 -23.38 55.12 -20.09
CA ALA A 341 -21.93 55.29 -20.03
C ALA A 341 -21.28 55.22 -21.42
N THR A 342 -21.73 54.33 -22.29
CA THR A 342 -21.23 54.21 -23.66
C THR A 342 -21.59 55.44 -24.50
N ALA A 343 -22.82 55.95 -24.38
CA ALA A 343 -23.27 57.15 -25.07
C ALA A 343 -22.43 58.38 -24.66
N ILE A 344 -22.20 58.58 -23.35
CA ILE A 344 -21.37 59.67 -22.83
C ILE A 344 -19.92 59.54 -23.30
N LYS A 345 -19.37 58.31 -23.27
CA LYS A 345 -18.01 58.04 -23.73
C LYS A 345 -17.86 58.37 -25.23
N ASN A 346 -18.86 58.06 -26.04
CA ASN A 346 -18.86 58.38 -27.48
C ASN A 346 -19.01 59.88 -27.73
N ALA A 347 -19.88 60.57 -27.00
CA ALA A 347 -20.05 62.03 -27.11
C ALA A 347 -18.80 62.81 -26.68
N ARG A 348 -18.00 62.26 -25.75
CA ARG A 348 -16.73 62.85 -25.30
C ARG A 348 -15.53 62.48 -26.15
N LYS A 349 -15.62 61.48 -27.05
CA LYS A 349 -14.53 61.24 -28.00
C LYS A 349 -14.43 62.51 -28.87
N PRO A 350 -13.28 63.21 -28.86
CA PRO A 350 -13.10 64.32 -29.79
C PRO A 350 -13.37 63.78 -31.19
N ALA A 351 -14.18 64.50 -31.98
CA ALA A 351 -14.46 64.16 -33.37
C ALA A 351 -13.10 63.92 -34.04
N SER A 352 -12.76 62.64 -34.22
CA SER A 352 -11.52 62.28 -34.87
C SER A 352 -11.70 62.78 -36.29
N ALA A 353 -10.88 63.77 -36.69
CA ALA A 353 -10.85 64.25 -38.05
C ALA A 353 -10.79 63.04 -39.00
N PRO A 354 -11.52 63.06 -40.13
CA PRO A 354 -11.52 61.94 -41.05
C PRO A 354 -10.08 61.69 -41.50
N VAL A 355 -9.48 60.60 -41.01
CA VAL A 355 -8.24 60.07 -41.56
C VAL A 355 -8.58 59.65 -42.99
N PRO A 356 -7.96 60.22 -44.04
CA PRO A 356 -8.25 59.86 -45.41
C PRO A 356 -7.97 58.38 -45.62
N GLN A 357 -8.94 57.68 -46.19
CA GLN A 357 -8.77 56.33 -46.72
C GLN A 357 -7.66 56.38 -47.78
N GLN A 358 -6.47 55.91 -47.44
CA GLN A 358 -5.48 55.53 -48.45
C GLN A 358 -5.86 54.14 -48.96
N THR A 359 -6.29 54.11 -50.21
CA THR A 359 -6.51 52.95 -51.05
C THR A 359 -5.21 52.12 -51.12
N PRO A 360 -5.24 50.81 -50.86
CA PRO A 360 -4.09 49.94 -51.09
C PRO A 360 -3.93 49.65 -52.60
N PRO A 361 -2.72 49.67 -53.18
CA PRO A 361 -2.49 49.12 -54.50
C PRO A 361 -2.50 47.57 -54.46
N ALA A 362 -3.02 47.00 -55.54
CA ALA A 362 -3.14 45.56 -55.78
C ALA A 362 -1.76 44.87 -56.00
N PRO A 363 -1.68 43.52 -55.92
CA PRO A 363 -0.48 42.80 -55.52
C PRO A 363 0.42 42.39 -56.68
N GLU A 364 1.73 42.47 -56.48
CA GLU A 364 2.72 41.71 -57.25
C GLU A 364 3.62 40.88 -56.32
N SER A 365 3.47 39.56 -56.48
CA SER A 365 4.48 38.49 -56.42
C SER A 365 5.51 38.43 -55.29
N THR A 366 5.37 37.36 -54.49
CA THR A 366 6.36 36.62 -53.67
C THR A 366 7.80 36.60 -54.24
N PRO A 367 8.88 36.50 -53.42
CA PRO A 367 9.08 35.38 -52.47
C PRO A 367 9.74 35.70 -51.10
N ALA A 368 9.37 34.86 -50.12
CA ALA A 368 10.15 34.30 -49.01
C ALA A 368 11.24 35.09 -48.22
N VAL A 369 11.13 34.93 -46.88
CA VAL A 369 12.17 34.83 -45.82
C VAL A 369 12.45 36.06 -44.92
N ALA A 370 11.89 35.94 -43.71
CA ALA A 370 12.45 36.14 -42.35
C ALA A 370 12.61 37.50 -41.66
N HIS A 371 12.24 37.42 -40.36
CA HIS A 371 12.54 38.24 -39.17
C HIS A 371 11.79 39.59 -39.04
N ALA A 372 11.34 40.04 -37.87
CA ALA A 372 11.03 39.49 -36.54
C ALA A 372 10.39 40.66 -35.74
N GLU A 373 9.70 40.34 -34.64
CA GLU A 373 9.27 41.24 -33.53
C GLU A 373 7.98 42.06 -33.78
N GLY A 374 6.99 42.17 -32.87
CA GLY A 374 6.97 41.88 -31.44
C GLY A 374 5.57 41.54 -30.92
N HIS A 375 5.56 40.56 -30.01
CA HIS A 375 4.43 39.82 -29.48
C HIS A 375 3.54 40.58 -28.50
N ARG A 376 2.22 40.47 -28.72
CA ARG A 376 1.19 40.59 -27.70
C ARG A 376 0.87 39.17 -27.21
N ALA A 377 1.29 38.85 -25.99
CA ALA A 377 1.19 37.51 -25.41
C ALA A 377 -0.27 37.12 -25.10
N SER A 378 -0.89 36.45 -26.06
CA SER A 378 -2.02 35.55 -25.82
C SER A 378 -1.41 34.16 -25.64
N ASN A 379 -1.43 33.62 -24.41
CA ASN A 379 -1.06 32.22 -24.20
C ASN A 379 -2.03 31.35 -25.00
N PRO A 380 -1.57 30.54 -25.97
CA PRO A 380 -2.42 29.51 -26.54
C PRO A 380 -2.54 28.40 -25.51
N GLU A 381 -3.77 27.99 -25.20
CA GLU A 381 -3.98 26.65 -24.67
C GLU A 381 -3.30 25.65 -25.62
N PRO A 382 -2.45 24.74 -25.12
CA PRO A 382 -1.85 23.74 -25.96
C PRO A 382 -2.98 22.84 -26.49
N ALA A 383 -3.14 22.83 -27.81
CA ALA A 383 -3.96 21.83 -28.48
C ALA A 383 -3.49 20.45 -27.98
N ALA A 384 -4.40 19.71 -27.35
CA ALA A 384 -4.14 18.36 -26.88
C ALA A 384 -3.86 17.47 -28.09
N GLU A 385 -2.59 17.34 -28.46
CA GLU A 385 -2.11 16.25 -29.31
C GLU A 385 -2.53 14.95 -28.61
N GLY A 386 -3.47 14.23 -29.22
CA GLY A 386 -3.85 12.91 -28.74
C GLY A 386 -2.61 12.02 -28.65
N PRO A 387 -2.54 11.09 -27.68
CA PRO A 387 -1.39 10.21 -27.52
C PRO A 387 -1.11 9.53 -28.86
N SER A 388 0.12 9.69 -29.37
CA SER A 388 0.48 9.08 -30.65
C SER A 388 0.25 7.57 -30.55
N ALA A 389 -0.19 6.92 -31.63
CA ALA A 389 -0.47 5.48 -31.63
C ALA A 389 0.73 4.60 -31.21
N ALA A 390 1.95 5.16 -31.19
CA ALA A 390 3.15 4.50 -30.67
C ALA A 390 3.23 4.46 -29.12
N GLU A 391 2.50 5.31 -28.41
CA GLU A 391 2.53 5.38 -26.94
C GLU A 391 1.62 4.35 -26.25
N THR A 392 0.76 3.65 -27.01
CA THR A 392 -0.19 2.67 -26.46
C THR A 392 0.25 1.22 -26.60
N ARG A 393 1.22 0.92 -27.48
CA ARG A 393 1.74 -0.44 -27.67
C ARG A 393 2.91 -0.72 -26.72
N PRO A 394 2.91 -1.85 -25.98
CA PRO A 394 4.05 -2.28 -25.20
C PRO A 394 5.31 -2.41 -26.07
N ARG A 395 6.48 -2.20 -25.47
CA ARG A 395 7.75 -2.55 -26.10
C ARG A 395 7.93 -4.06 -26.07
N ASP A 396 8.51 -4.61 -27.13
CA ASP A 396 8.78 -6.04 -27.22
C ASP A 396 9.92 -6.48 -26.26
N ASP A 397 10.76 -5.54 -25.82
CA ASP A 397 11.90 -5.74 -24.90
C ASP A 397 11.62 -5.31 -23.44
N ALA A 398 10.37 -4.96 -23.10
CA ALA A 398 9.99 -4.50 -21.76
C ALA A 398 9.10 -5.51 -21.04
N LEU A 399 9.25 -5.60 -19.71
CA LEU A 399 8.32 -6.33 -18.86
C LEU A 399 7.03 -5.52 -18.70
N LEU A 400 5.91 -6.09 -19.13
CA LEU A 400 4.60 -5.51 -18.95
C LEU A 400 4.09 -5.78 -17.53
N VAL A 401 3.70 -4.73 -16.82
CA VAL A 401 3.18 -4.82 -15.45
C VAL A 401 1.90 -4.03 -15.32
N ALA A 402 0.80 -4.69 -14.94
CA ALA A 402 -0.43 -4.00 -14.57
C ALA A 402 -0.38 -3.60 -13.10
N VAL A 403 -0.72 -2.35 -12.81
CA VAL A 403 -0.78 -1.83 -11.44
C VAL A 403 -2.21 -1.43 -11.09
N SER A 404 -2.62 -1.70 -9.86
CA SER A 404 -3.94 -1.32 -9.38
C SER A 404 -3.93 -0.99 -7.90
N ALA A 405 -4.90 -0.19 -7.49
CA ALA A 405 -5.11 0.16 -6.10
C ALA A 405 -6.59 0.06 -5.76
N SER A 406 -6.87 -0.39 -4.55
CA SER A 406 -8.20 -0.46 -3.97
C SER A 406 -8.24 0.44 -2.75
N ALA A 407 -9.21 1.36 -2.72
CA ALA A 407 -9.40 2.29 -1.63
C ALA A 407 -10.88 2.32 -1.23
N ASN A 408 -11.16 2.86 -0.04
CA ASN A 408 -12.51 3.33 0.28
C ASN A 408 -12.49 4.81 0.66
N ASP A 409 -13.65 5.42 0.55
CA ASP A 409 -13.92 6.81 0.93
C ASP A 409 -13.92 7.04 2.45
N ARG A 410 -13.96 5.97 3.26
CA ARG A 410 -14.10 6.01 4.72
C ARG A 410 -12.83 5.72 5.52
N SER A 411 -11.75 5.32 4.85
CA SER A 411 -10.45 5.12 5.47
C SER A 411 -9.35 5.63 4.55
N SER A 412 -8.18 5.84 5.13
CA SER A 412 -6.95 6.06 4.38
C SER A 412 -6.29 4.75 3.98
N THR A 413 -6.64 3.62 4.60
CA THR A 413 -6.06 2.32 4.24
C THR A 413 -6.43 1.97 2.81
N VAL A 414 -5.40 1.66 2.03
CA VAL A 414 -5.51 1.23 0.64
C VAL A 414 -4.79 -0.10 0.46
N GLY A 415 -5.32 -0.94 -0.44
CA GLY A 415 -4.63 -2.10 -0.95
C GLY A 415 -3.95 -1.73 -2.25
N LEU A 416 -2.68 -2.09 -2.38
CA LEU A 416 -1.84 -1.84 -3.54
C LEU A 416 -1.49 -3.19 -4.15
N ALA A 417 -1.51 -3.29 -5.47
CA ALA A 417 -1.02 -4.48 -6.13
C ALA A 417 -0.44 -4.18 -7.50
N TRP A 418 0.45 -5.07 -7.92
CA TRP A 418 0.94 -5.15 -9.29
C TRP A 418 1.03 -6.61 -9.71
N VAL A 419 0.83 -6.85 -11.00
CA VAL A 419 0.91 -8.18 -11.62
C VAL A 419 1.65 -8.01 -12.94
N ALA A 420 2.76 -8.74 -13.09
CA ALA A 420 3.58 -8.78 -14.27
C ALA A 420 3.12 -9.92 -15.20
N GLU A 421 3.44 -9.79 -16.49
CA GLU A 421 3.06 -10.77 -17.50
C GLU A 421 3.80 -12.12 -17.40
N ASP A 422 4.91 -12.15 -16.67
CA ASP A 422 5.63 -13.37 -16.30
C ASP A 422 5.05 -14.05 -15.05
N GLY A 423 3.88 -13.57 -14.60
CA GLY A 423 3.12 -14.04 -13.43
C GLY A 423 3.70 -13.67 -12.07
N GLN A 424 4.81 -12.93 -12.02
CA GLN A 424 5.22 -12.29 -10.78
C GLN A 424 4.16 -11.29 -10.34
N SER A 425 3.94 -11.21 -9.03
CA SER A 425 3.01 -10.25 -8.48
C SER A 425 3.48 -9.75 -7.13
N GLY A 426 3.01 -8.56 -6.75
CA GLY A 426 3.24 -7.98 -5.44
C GLY A 426 1.95 -7.36 -4.92
N ALA A 427 1.76 -7.47 -3.62
CA ALA A 427 0.61 -6.89 -2.93
C ALA A 427 1.04 -6.29 -1.60
N ALA A 428 0.51 -5.10 -1.30
CA ALA A 428 0.82 -4.38 -0.09
C ALA A 428 -0.40 -3.60 0.41
N THR A 429 -0.31 -3.08 1.64
CA THR A 429 -1.26 -2.12 2.16
C THR A 429 -0.53 -0.89 2.68
N ASP A 430 -1.08 0.29 2.43
CA ASP A 430 -0.52 1.57 2.87
C ASP A 430 -1.65 2.56 3.17
N HIS A 431 -1.31 3.83 3.38
CA HIS A 431 -2.24 4.93 3.57
C HIS A 431 -2.18 5.93 2.40
N ALA A 432 -3.35 6.31 1.91
CA ALA A 432 -3.51 7.37 0.91
C ALA A 432 -4.71 8.27 1.23
N GLY A 433 -4.60 9.55 0.90
CA GLY A 433 -5.65 10.54 1.04
C GLY A 433 -6.77 10.38 0.01
N ASN A 434 -6.50 9.80 -1.16
CA ASN A 434 -7.49 9.50 -2.20
C ASN A 434 -7.05 8.31 -3.07
N LEU A 435 -7.92 7.89 -4.00
CA LEU A 435 -7.64 6.75 -4.88
C LEU A 435 -6.55 7.07 -5.91
N GLN A 436 -6.44 8.32 -6.36
CA GLN A 436 -5.40 8.74 -7.30
C GLN A 436 -4.00 8.58 -6.69
N GLU A 437 -3.82 9.04 -5.46
CA GLU A 437 -2.59 8.88 -4.67
C GLU A 437 -2.28 7.39 -4.43
N ALA A 438 -3.30 6.59 -4.12
CA ALA A 438 -3.14 5.14 -3.96
C ALA A 438 -2.64 4.45 -5.25
N ARG A 439 -3.09 4.89 -6.43
CA ARG A 439 -2.60 4.35 -7.70
C ARG A 439 -1.16 4.76 -7.99
N LEU A 440 -0.78 6.00 -7.66
CA LEU A 440 0.62 6.45 -7.76
C LEU A 440 1.54 5.67 -6.81
N LEU A 441 1.06 5.35 -5.60
CA LEU A 441 1.73 4.45 -4.66
C LEU A 441 1.93 3.05 -5.26
N ALA A 442 0.88 2.45 -5.82
CA ALA A 442 0.97 1.13 -6.44
C ALA A 442 1.99 1.10 -7.59
N LEU A 443 2.03 2.16 -8.40
CA LEU A 443 2.98 2.33 -9.50
C LEU A 443 4.42 2.44 -8.98
N SER A 444 4.63 3.31 -7.98
CA SER A 444 5.95 3.47 -7.32
C SER A 444 6.43 2.17 -6.70
N ARG A 445 5.53 1.41 -6.09
CA ARG A 445 5.82 0.13 -5.47
C ARG A 445 6.19 -0.93 -6.50
N ALA A 446 5.49 -0.98 -7.63
CA ALA A 446 5.82 -1.90 -8.72
C ALA A 446 7.24 -1.65 -9.25
N VAL A 447 7.64 -0.38 -9.42
CA VAL A 447 9.01 -0.03 -9.81
C VAL A 447 10.04 -0.46 -8.76
N ALA A 448 9.75 -0.21 -7.48
CA ALA A 448 10.66 -0.57 -6.39
C ALA A 448 10.81 -2.09 -6.20
N ASP A 449 9.72 -2.85 -6.32
CA ASP A 449 9.75 -4.32 -6.21
C ASP A 449 10.42 -4.99 -7.41
N GLN A 450 10.53 -4.27 -8.54
CA GLN A 450 11.16 -4.71 -9.78
C GLN A 450 12.54 -4.08 -9.99
N ASP A 451 13.19 -3.54 -8.95
CA ASP A 451 14.48 -2.85 -9.11
C ASP A 451 15.60 -3.80 -9.61
N ASP A 452 15.49 -5.10 -9.32
CA ASP A 452 16.45 -6.13 -9.72
C ASP A 452 16.27 -6.65 -11.16
N THR A 453 15.22 -6.26 -11.90
CA THR A 453 15.07 -6.68 -13.30
C THR A 453 15.87 -5.78 -14.26
N ASP A 454 16.72 -6.39 -15.09
CA ASP A 454 17.45 -5.69 -16.15
C ASP A 454 16.52 -5.19 -17.27
N LEU A 455 15.27 -5.65 -17.31
CA LEU A 455 14.30 -5.24 -18.32
C LEU A 455 13.70 -3.86 -18.03
N PRO A 456 13.51 -3.01 -19.06
CA PRO A 456 12.63 -1.86 -18.95
C PRO A 456 11.21 -2.26 -18.54
N LEU A 457 10.48 -1.35 -17.89
CA LEU A 457 9.12 -1.59 -17.39
C LEU A 457 8.09 -0.81 -18.21
N ASP A 458 7.05 -1.49 -18.67
CA ASP A 458 5.85 -0.88 -19.22
C ASP A 458 4.69 -1.07 -18.23
N LEU A 459 4.31 0.01 -17.54
CA LEU A 459 3.32 -0.03 -16.46
C LEU A 459 1.94 0.37 -16.97
N ILE A 460 0.95 -0.51 -16.85
CA ILE A 460 -0.43 -0.24 -17.24
C ILE A 460 -1.22 0.35 -16.07
N VAL A 461 -1.80 1.53 -16.27
CA VAL A 461 -2.75 2.17 -15.34
C VAL A 461 -4.11 2.39 -15.99
N THR A 462 -5.19 2.21 -15.25
CA THR A 462 -6.56 2.37 -15.77
C THR A 462 -7.05 3.82 -15.84
N ASP A 463 -6.28 4.77 -15.29
CA ASP A 463 -6.70 6.15 -15.09
C ASP A 463 -5.75 7.12 -15.78
N ASP A 464 -6.27 7.93 -16.69
CA ASP A 464 -5.44 8.85 -17.49
C ASP A 464 -4.83 9.97 -16.65
N HIS A 465 -5.52 10.42 -15.60
CA HIS A 465 -4.97 11.43 -14.71
C HIS A 465 -3.76 10.89 -13.93
N THR A 466 -3.86 9.68 -13.36
CA THR A 466 -2.72 8.99 -12.76
C THR A 466 -1.57 8.83 -13.77
N ARG A 467 -1.87 8.47 -15.03
CA ARG A 467 -0.85 8.38 -16.09
C ARG A 467 -0.13 9.71 -16.30
N GLN A 468 -0.87 10.80 -16.48
CA GLN A 468 -0.30 12.13 -16.71
C GLN A 468 0.61 12.57 -15.56
N VAL A 469 0.16 12.40 -14.32
CA VAL A 469 0.96 12.74 -13.13
C VAL A 469 2.21 11.85 -13.04
N ALA A 470 2.10 10.55 -13.29
CA ALA A 470 3.24 9.64 -13.30
C ALA A 470 4.26 10.01 -14.39
N MET A 471 3.80 10.36 -15.60
CA MET A 471 4.67 10.82 -16.68
C MET A 471 5.38 12.13 -16.33
N GLN A 472 4.71 13.05 -15.64
CA GLN A 472 5.35 14.28 -15.13
C GLN A 472 6.45 13.95 -14.10
N LEU A 473 6.20 13.00 -13.19
CA LEU A 473 7.20 12.55 -12.22
C LEU A 473 8.39 11.86 -12.88
N LEU A 474 8.16 10.99 -13.87
CA LEU A 474 9.22 10.30 -14.62
C LEU A 474 10.16 11.28 -15.36
N ARG A 475 9.61 12.41 -15.83
CA ARG A 475 10.36 13.46 -16.54
C ARG A 475 11.12 14.43 -15.61
N GLN A 476 10.83 14.43 -14.31
CA GLN A 476 11.57 15.25 -13.34
C GLN A 476 13.02 14.79 -13.19
N ARG A 477 13.92 15.71 -12.84
CA ARG A 477 15.33 15.37 -12.61
C ARG A 477 15.45 14.58 -11.31
N ARG A 478 16.25 13.50 -11.33
CA ARG A 478 16.58 12.74 -10.11
C ARG A 478 17.08 13.70 -9.02
N GLY A 479 16.53 13.55 -7.81
CA GLY A 479 16.83 14.42 -6.65
C GLY A 479 15.90 15.62 -6.47
N GLN A 480 15.01 15.92 -7.43
CA GLN A 480 13.93 16.89 -7.20
C GLN A 480 12.85 16.32 -6.28
N ALA A 481 12.25 17.17 -5.45
CA ALA A 481 11.08 16.80 -4.69
C ALA A 481 9.90 16.53 -5.64
N PRO A 482 9.11 15.48 -5.41
CA PRO A 482 7.94 15.20 -6.24
C PRO A 482 6.97 16.39 -6.19
N VAL A 483 6.47 16.79 -7.35
CA VAL A 483 5.50 17.90 -7.50
C VAL A 483 4.15 17.60 -6.81
N VAL A 484 3.88 16.34 -6.48
CA VAL A 484 2.66 15.93 -5.78
C VAL A 484 2.81 16.22 -4.28
N GLU A 485 2.06 17.20 -3.79
CA GLU A 485 1.91 17.43 -2.36
C GLU A 485 1.10 16.29 -1.73
N THR A 486 1.69 15.66 -0.72
CA THR A 486 1.07 14.59 0.07
C THR A 486 1.36 14.81 1.55
N GLU A 487 0.33 14.58 2.37
CA GLU A 487 0.41 14.56 3.84
C GLU A 487 1.05 13.27 4.38
N PHE A 488 1.28 12.27 3.53
CA PHE A 488 1.80 10.96 3.92
C PHE A 488 3.30 10.85 3.58
N PRO A 489 4.20 10.80 4.59
CA PRO A 489 5.63 10.68 4.34
C PRO A 489 6.00 9.41 3.54
N SER A 490 5.32 8.28 3.79
CA SER A 490 5.54 7.03 3.05
C SER A 490 5.26 7.19 1.55
N VAL A 491 4.22 7.96 1.19
CA VAL A 491 3.91 8.31 -0.20
C VAL A 491 5.04 9.10 -0.81
N ARG A 492 5.51 10.14 -0.11
CA ARG A 492 6.61 10.98 -0.60
C ARG A 492 7.87 10.17 -0.85
N ASP A 493 8.20 9.24 0.05
CA ASP A 493 9.38 8.37 -0.06
C ASP A 493 9.26 7.40 -1.25
N LEU A 494 8.09 6.78 -1.44
CA LEU A 494 7.84 5.89 -2.58
C LEU A 494 7.82 6.64 -3.92
N LEU A 495 7.23 7.83 -3.99
CA LEU A 495 7.20 8.63 -5.20
C LEU A 495 8.61 8.99 -5.72
N ARG A 496 9.63 9.06 -4.83
CA ARG A 496 11.02 9.29 -5.26
C ARG A 496 11.56 8.18 -6.16
N TYR A 497 11.04 6.95 -6.07
CA TYR A 497 11.44 5.86 -6.95
C TYR A 497 10.98 6.08 -8.40
N LEU A 498 9.95 6.89 -8.64
CA LEU A 498 9.52 7.25 -9.99
C LEU A 498 10.31 8.42 -10.57
N VAL A 499 10.82 9.31 -9.73
CA VAL A 499 11.47 10.54 -10.19
C VAL A 499 12.72 10.22 -11.01
N GLY A 500 12.72 10.64 -12.27
CA GLY A 500 13.85 10.47 -13.19
C GLY A 500 14.12 9.02 -13.61
N GLN A 501 13.09 8.18 -13.68
CA GLN A 501 13.16 6.81 -14.24
C GLN A 501 12.68 6.70 -15.69
N SER A 502 12.54 7.82 -16.42
CA SER A 502 12.01 7.82 -17.80
C SER A 502 12.78 6.95 -18.80
N GLY A 503 14.05 6.62 -18.53
CA GLY A 503 14.84 5.70 -19.36
C GLY A 503 14.48 4.22 -19.19
N ARG A 504 13.94 3.83 -18.01
CA ARG A 504 13.59 2.44 -17.68
C ARG A 504 12.08 2.23 -17.71
N VAL A 505 11.32 3.19 -17.20
CA VAL A 505 9.89 3.06 -16.93
C VAL A 505 9.08 3.90 -17.90
N ARG A 506 8.04 3.29 -18.47
CA ARG A 506 7.01 3.96 -19.28
C ARG A 506 5.63 3.61 -18.74
N VAL A 507 4.70 4.56 -18.76
CA VAL A 507 3.33 4.36 -18.25
C VAL A 507 2.33 4.37 -19.40
N LEU A 508 1.63 3.24 -19.58
CA LEU A 508 0.65 3.02 -20.61
C LEU A 508 -0.77 3.29 -20.08
N SER A 509 -1.63 3.83 -20.95
CA SER A 509 -3.06 4.01 -20.64
C SER A 509 -3.79 2.68 -20.74
N GLY A 510 -4.69 2.39 -19.79
CA GLY A 510 -5.46 1.15 -19.67
C GLY A 510 -6.48 0.89 -20.78
N GLN A 511 -6.60 1.75 -21.79
CA GLN A 511 -7.30 1.43 -23.03
C GLN A 511 -6.44 0.48 -23.88
N VAL A 512 -6.22 -0.74 -23.38
CA VAL A 512 -5.33 -1.70 -24.04
C VAL A 512 -6.11 -2.89 -24.57
N ALA A 513 -5.56 -3.47 -25.65
CA ALA A 513 -6.05 -4.66 -26.32
C ALA A 513 -6.50 -5.74 -25.32
N GLU A 514 -7.48 -6.56 -25.72
CA GLU A 514 -8.12 -7.59 -24.88
C GLU A 514 -7.12 -8.44 -24.08
N HIS A 515 -5.92 -8.70 -24.63
CA HIS A 515 -4.86 -9.46 -23.98
C HIS A 515 -4.32 -8.85 -22.66
N HIS A 516 -4.43 -7.54 -22.40
CA HIS A 516 -3.95 -6.95 -21.15
C HIS A 516 -5.05 -6.75 -20.10
N ALA A 517 -6.32 -6.93 -20.51
CA ALA A 517 -7.45 -6.81 -19.61
C ALA A 517 -7.38 -7.83 -18.47
N GLU A 518 -6.80 -9.01 -18.73
CA GLU A 518 -6.55 -10.02 -17.71
C GLU A 518 -5.58 -9.53 -16.62
N LEU A 519 -4.40 -9.00 -16.97
CA LEU A 519 -3.43 -8.48 -16.00
C LEU A 519 -4.04 -7.37 -15.12
N VAL A 520 -4.77 -6.44 -15.73
CA VAL A 520 -5.45 -5.36 -15.00
C VAL A 520 -6.52 -5.89 -14.05
N ARG A 521 -7.28 -6.92 -14.48
CA ARG A 521 -8.27 -7.59 -13.64
C ARG A 521 -7.62 -8.29 -12.46
N GLU A 522 -6.55 -9.06 -12.69
CA GLU A 522 -5.81 -9.75 -11.63
C GLU A 522 -5.18 -8.76 -10.64
N ALA A 523 -4.54 -7.68 -11.11
CA ALA A 523 -4.01 -6.64 -10.25
C ALA A 523 -5.11 -5.94 -9.42
N THR A 524 -6.27 -5.69 -10.01
CA THR A 524 -7.41 -5.08 -9.31
C THR A 524 -7.99 -6.02 -8.24
N GLN A 525 -8.11 -7.32 -8.57
CA GLN A 525 -8.53 -8.34 -7.61
C GLN A 525 -7.53 -8.44 -6.46
N LEU A 526 -6.23 -8.49 -6.76
CA LEU A 526 -5.17 -8.60 -5.77
C LEU A 526 -5.12 -7.37 -4.85
N ALA A 527 -5.28 -6.16 -5.40
CA ALA A 527 -5.37 -4.93 -4.60
C ALA A 527 -6.57 -4.95 -3.64
N LYS A 528 -7.71 -5.49 -4.07
CA LYS A 528 -8.89 -5.69 -3.22
C LYS A 528 -8.62 -6.72 -2.12
N PHE A 529 -7.96 -7.83 -2.44
CA PHE A 529 -7.55 -8.84 -1.46
C PHE A 529 -6.60 -8.24 -0.41
N ALA A 530 -5.63 -7.43 -0.83
CA ALA A 530 -4.71 -6.75 0.07
C ALA A 530 -5.47 -5.86 1.06
N LEU A 531 -6.38 -5.01 0.57
CA LEU A 531 -7.23 -4.17 1.41
C LEU A 531 -8.11 -4.99 2.37
N ASP A 532 -8.73 -6.06 1.88
CA ASP A 532 -9.58 -6.93 2.67
C ASP A 532 -8.79 -7.69 3.75
N SER A 533 -7.49 -7.93 3.55
CA SER A 533 -6.63 -8.61 4.53
C SER A 533 -6.43 -7.79 5.81
N VAL A 534 -6.25 -6.47 5.69
CA VAL A 534 -6.14 -5.54 6.84
C VAL A 534 -7.49 -5.33 7.52
N ARG A 535 -8.58 -5.41 6.75
CA ARG A 535 -9.95 -5.25 7.25
C ARG A 535 -10.57 -6.51 7.86
N GLY A 536 -9.82 -7.61 7.93
CA GLY A 536 -10.29 -8.89 8.43
C GLY A 536 -11.29 -9.60 7.49
N GLY A 537 -11.46 -9.15 6.25
CA GLY A 537 -12.21 -9.90 5.25
C GLY A 537 -11.45 -11.15 4.77
N ARG A 538 -10.12 -11.07 4.75
CA ARG A 538 -9.19 -12.15 4.33
C ARG A 538 -8.03 -12.26 5.34
N THR A 539 -7.29 -13.35 5.27
CA THR A 539 -6.01 -13.51 6.00
C THR A 539 -4.82 -13.25 5.06
N GLN A 540 -3.64 -12.99 5.64
CA GLN A 540 -2.39 -12.90 4.86
C GLN A 540 -2.09 -14.19 4.08
N ARG A 541 -2.48 -15.35 4.62
CA ARG A 541 -2.38 -16.63 3.90
C ARG A 541 -3.28 -16.69 2.67
N ASP A 542 -4.47 -16.10 2.75
CA ASP A 542 -5.38 -16.04 1.60
C ASP A 542 -4.84 -15.10 0.52
N LEU A 543 -4.17 -14.01 0.92
CA LEU A 543 -3.48 -13.11 -0.02
C LEU A 543 -2.34 -13.84 -0.74
N HIS A 544 -1.50 -14.58 -0.02
CA HIS A 544 -0.41 -15.34 -0.62
C HIS A 544 -0.92 -16.43 -1.58
N ARG A 545 -1.96 -17.18 -1.20
CA ARG A 545 -2.61 -18.15 -2.09
C ARG A 545 -3.19 -17.52 -3.35
N GLU A 546 -3.71 -16.30 -3.24
CA GLU A 546 -4.20 -15.59 -4.42
C GLU A 546 -3.05 -15.20 -5.36
N MET A 547 -1.90 -14.79 -4.82
CA MET A 547 -0.70 -14.52 -5.62
C MET A 547 -0.19 -15.79 -6.31
N GLU A 548 -0.13 -16.93 -5.61
CA GLU A 548 0.19 -18.25 -6.19
C GLU A 548 -0.80 -18.60 -7.31
N ALA A 549 -2.11 -18.43 -7.07
CA ALA A 549 -3.13 -18.74 -8.06
C ALA A 549 -3.10 -17.80 -9.28
N ILE A 550 -2.69 -16.54 -9.12
CA ILE A 550 -2.45 -15.60 -10.23
C ILE A 550 -1.26 -16.07 -11.05
N ALA A 551 -0.15 -16.44 -10.40
CA ALA A 551 1.02 -16.97 -11.08
C ALA A 551 0.67 -18.22 -11.91
N GLU A 552 -0.08 -19.16 -11.33
CA GLU A 552 -0.59 -20.34 -12.04
C GLU A 552 -1.47 -19.98 -13.25
N ARG A 553 -2.43 -19.05 -13.09
CA ARG A 553 -3.33 -18.61 -14.19
C ARG A 553 -2.57 -17.97 -15.35
N LEU A 554 -1.52 -17.21 -15.05
CA LEU A 554 -0.67 -16.55 -16.04
C LEU A 554 0.40 -17.48 -16.63
N GLY A 555 0.42 -18.76 -16.23
CA GLY A 555 1.37 -19.75 -16.72
C GLY A 555 2.76 -19.63 -16.09
N ALA A 556 2.89 -18.85 -15.01
CA ALA A 556 4.07 -18.79 -14.18
C ALA A 556 3.99 -19.90 -13.12
N THR A 557 4.16 -21.14 -13.55
CA THR A 557 4.68 -22.16 -12.62
C THR A 557 6.03 -21.66 -12.13
N GLU A 558 6.27 -21.67 -10.81
CA GLU A 558 7.54 -21.25 -10.17
C GLU A 558 8.69 -21.57 -11.12
N ALA A 559 9.26 -20.53 -11.73
CA ALA A 559 10.39 -20.71 -12.62
C ALA A 559 11.43 -21.45 -11.78
N VAL A 560 11.69 -22.71 -12.14
CA VAL A 560 12.53 -23.57 -11.33
C VAL A 560 13.87 -22.86 -11.24
N HIS A 561 14.26 -22.45 -10.03
CA HIS A 561 15.47 -21.66 -9.87
C HIS A 561 16.66 -22.58 -10.12
N PHE A 562 17.20 -22.53 -11.33
CA PHE A 562 18.39 -23.30 -11.64
C PHE A 562 19.65 -22.55 -11.22
N VAL A 563 20.55 -23.27 -10.56
CA VAL A 563 21.84 -22.78 -10.09
C VAL A 563 22.91 -23.12 -11.11
N SER A 564 23.71 -22.12 -11.48
CA SER A 564 24.80 -22.25 -12.47
C SER A 564 25.90 -23.23 -11.99
N PRO A 565 26.66 -23.86 -12.91
CA PRO A 565 27.87 -24.64 -12.60
C PRO A 565 28.87 -23.92 -11.69
N HIS A 566 29.03 -22.61 -11.88
CA HIS A 566 29.99 -21.79 -11.15
C HIS A 566 29.43 -21.20 -9.85
N GLU A 567 28.10 -21.24 -9.70
CA GLU A 567 27.41 -20.75 -8.52
C GLU A 567 27.45 -21.83 -7.44
N ARG A 568 28.11 -21.53 -6.32
CA ARG A 568 28.10 -22.43 -5.16
C ARG A 568 26.72 -22.37 -4.54
N ALA A 569 26.10 -23.54 -4.37
CA ALA A 569 24.82 -23.67 -3.69
C ALA A 569 25.01 -23.31 -2.20
N PHE A 570 24.74 -22.03 -1.90
CA PHE A 570 24.65 -21.41 -0.57
C PHE A 570 25.94 -21.35 0.27
N ASP A 571 26.24 -20.16 0.77
CA ASP A 571 27.14 -20.00 1.90
C ASP A 571 26.50 -20.61 3.16
N PRO A 572 27.21 -21.46 3.90
CA PRO A 572 26.69 -22.07 5.11
C PRO A 572 26.36 -21.02 6.18
N VAL A 573 25.10 -20.94 6.58
CA VAL A 573 24.66 -20.02 7.64
C VAL A 573 25.22 -20.45 8.99
N VAL A 574 26.16 -19.67 9.51
CA VAL A 574 26.77 -19.88 10.84
C VAL A 574 25.90 -19.27 11.93
N ARG A 575 25.38 -20.10 12.84
CA ARG A 575 24.61 -19.70 14.02
C ARG A 575 25.48 -19.77 15.27
N ARG A 576 25.44 -18.74 16.11
CA ARG A 576 26.11 -18.75 17.43
C ARG A 576 25.19 -19.33 18.50
N GLN A 577 25.72 -20.23 19.32
CA GLN A 577 25.06 -20.77 20.49
C GLN A 577 26.03 -20.73 21.69
N GLY A 578 25.99 -19.62 22.44
CA GLY A 578 27.02 -19.33 23.43
C GLY A 578 28.36 -19.01 22.76
N GLN A 579 29.42 -19.72 23.15
CA GLN A 579 30.76 -19.62 22.55
C GLN A 579 30.94 -20.57 21.34
N ASP A 580 30.02 -21.52 21.15
CA ASP A 580 30.08 -22.49 20.06
C ASP A 580 29.41 -21.90 18.81
N GLN A 581 29.96 -22.24 17.64
CA GLN A 581 29.43 -21.84 16.35
C GLN A 581 28.96 -23.07 15.57
N ARG A 582 27.72 -23.07 15.08
CA ARG A 582 27.09 -24.21 14.40
C ARG A 582 26.68 -23.87 12.97
N TRP A 583 26.90 -24.79 12.04
CA TRP A 583 26.45 -24.68 10.66
C TRP A 583 26.17 -26.06 10.05
N LYS A 584 25.43 -26.08 8.94
CA LYS A 584 25.32 -27.26 8.08
C LYS A 584 26.27 -27.09 6.91
N GLN A 585 26.88 -28.17 6.47
CA GLN A 585 27.87 -28.19 5.41
C GLN A 585 27.65 -29.40 4.51
N VAL A 586 27.74 -29.18 3.21
CA VAL A 586 27.77 -30.25 2.20
C VAL A 586 29.22 -30.64 1.94
N LEU A 587 29.52 -31.94 1.89
CA LEU A 587 30.82 -32.43 1.44
C LEU A 587 30.78 -32.72 -0.06
N HIS A 588 31.54 -31.96 -0.82
CA HIS A 588 31.69 -32.13 -2.27
C HIS A 588 32.73 -33.21 -2.58
N ALA A 589 32.76 -33.67 -3.83
CA ALA A 589 33.63 -34.76 -4.25
C ALA A 589 35.13 -34.42 -4.08
N ASP A 590 35.52 -33.15 -4.25
CA ASP A 590 36.87 -32.65 -3.99
C ASP A 590 37.24 -32.67 -2.51
N HIS A 591 36.30 -32.33 -1.62
CA HIS A 591 36.49 -32.42 -0.17
C HIS A 591 36.80 -33.86 0.26
N LEU A 592 36.09 -34.82 -0.34
CA LEU A 592 36.30 -36.23 -0.05
C LEU A 592 37.62 -36.73 -0.64
N ALA A 593 37.90 -36.45 -1.91
CA ALA A 593 39.09 -36.92 -2.61
C ALA A 593 40.40 -36.32 -2.07
N LYS A 594 40.37 -35.06 -1.60
CA LYS A 594 41.54 -34.35 -1.08
C LYS A 594 41.63 -34.37 0.46
N ALA A 595 40.73 -35.10 1.12
CA ALA A 595 40.62 -35.16 2.58
C ALA A 595 40.54 -33.76 3.24
N ILE A 596 39.81 -32.84 2.60
CA ILE A 596 39.60 -31.46 3.07
C ILE A 596 38.32 -31.41 3.91
N PHE A 597 38.41 -30.81 5.09
CA PHE A 597 37.26 -30.43 5.90
C PHE A 597 36.87 -28.98 5.59
N PRO A 598 35.78 -28.73 4.86
CA PRO A 598 35.36 -27.37 4.50
C PRO A 598 34.88 -26.59 5.73
N VAL A 599 35.31 -25.33 5.80
CA VAL A 599 35.02 -24.44 6.93
C VAL A 599 34.54 -23.08 6.41
N PRO A 600 33.45 -22.50 6.96
CA PRO A 600 32.97 -21.17 6.58
C PRO A 600 34.01 -20.07 6.85
N ASP A 601 34.03 -19.01 6.04
CA ASP A 601 35.01 -17.92 6.13
C ASP A 601 35.10 -17.31 7.54
N ARG A 602 33.95 -17.10 8.20
CA ARG A 602 33.92 -16.59 9.59
C ARG A 602 34.69 -17.47 10.58
N ILE A 603 34.69 -18.78 10.38
CA ILE A 603 35.45 -19.71 11.22
C ILE A 603 36.90 -19.75 10.74
N GLN A 604 37.17 -19.63 9.44
CA GLN A 604 38.54 -19.48 8.94
C GLN A 604 39.24 -18.27 9.56
N ASP A 605 38.55 -17.15 9.76
CA ASP A 605 39.11 -15.99 10.47
C ASP A 605 39.54 -16.31 11.91
N ASP A 606 38.75 -17.12 12.61
CA ASP A 606 39.10 -17.58 13.96
C ASP A 606 40.27 -18.58 13.93
N LEU A 607 40.38 -19.39 12.87
CA LEU A 607 41.48 -20.33 12.67
C LEU A 607 42.77 -19.62 12.27
N ARG A 608 42.73 -18.55 11.48
CA ARG A 608 43.90 -17.74 11.09
C ARG A 608 44.61 -17.10 12.29
N LYS A 609 43.87 -16.86 13.38
CA LYS A 609 44.44 -16.39 14.66
C LYS A 609 45.22 -17.47 15.40
N LEU A 610 45.09 -18.74 15.01
CA LEU A 610 45.89 -19.84 15.53
C LEU A 610 47.18 -19.96 14.70
N HIS A 611 48.29 -20.33 15.34
CA HIS A 611 49.54 -20.55 14.62
C HIS A 611 49.39 -21.67 13.57
N PRO A 612 50.02 -21.54 12.38
CA PRO A 612 50.08 -22.62 11.40
C PRO A 612 50.62 -23.91 12.03
N GLY A 613 50.03 -25.06 11.70
CA GLY A 613 50.43 -26.35 12.26
C GLY A 613 49.84 -26.70 13.64
N VAL A 614 49.00 -25.84 14.23
CA VAL A 614 48.23 -26.20 15.44
C VAL A 614 47.32 -27.38 15.13
N GLY A 615 47.50 -28.49 15.85
CA GLY A 615 46.64 -29.66 15.77
C GLY A 615 45.23 -29.36 16.27
N LEU A 616 44.24 -29.56 15.40
CA LEU A 616 42.82 -29.44 15.71
C LEU A 616 42.19 -30.83 15.75
N ARG A 617 41.18 -31.02 16.61
CA ARG A 617 40.49 -32.33 16.70
C ARG A 617 39.12 -32.27 16.05
N LEU A 618 38.79 -33.25 15.22
CA LEU A 618 37.44 -33.45 14.68
C LEU A 618 36.81 -34.70 15.31
N THR A 619 35.72 -34.51 16.03
CA THR A 619 34.89 -35.63 16.51
C THR A 619 33.78 -35.89 15.50
N LEU A 620 33.88 -36.99 14.76
CA LEU A 620 32.86 -37.39 13.79
C LEU A 620 31.84 -38.34 14.43
N ILE A 621 30.59 -37.91 14.47
CA ILE A 621 29.45 -38.69 14.93
C ILE A 621 28.73 -39.25 13.71
N HIS A 622 29.11 -40.47 13.34
CA HIS A 622 28.61 -41.16 12.16
C HIS A 622 28.22 -42.60 12.51
N ARG A 623 27.08 -43.07 12.01
CA ARG A 623 26.55 -44.41 12.33
C ARG A 623 26.55 -45.26 11.08
N SER A 624 27.64 -45.95 10.81
CA SER A 624 27.76 -46.82 9.63
C SER A 624 27.67 -48.30 10.00
N PRO A 625 27.26 -49.21 9.08
CA PRO A 625 27.50 -50.65 9.25
C PRO A 625 28.98 -50.98 9.45
N THR A 626 29.89 -50.23 8.83
CA THR A 626 31.36 -50.38 8.96
C THR A 626 31.90 -49.74 10.25
N CYS A 627 31.13 -48.85 10.88
CA CYS A 627 31.45 -48.16 12.13
C CYS A 627 30.23 -48.14 13.07
N PRO A 628 29.88 -49.27 13.72
CA PRO A 628 28.66 -49.39 14.52
C PRO A 628 28.75 -48.61 15.83
N GLY A 629 28.36 -47.32 15.79
CA GLY A 629 27.96 -46.55 16.97
C GLY A 629 29.02 -45.68 17.65
N GLU A 630 30.22 -45.54 17.09
CA GLU A 630 31.32 -44.83 17.75
C GLU A 630 31.58 -43.43 17.20
N LYS A 631 31.96 -42.53 18.12
CA LYS A 631 32.56 -41.24 17.80
C LYS A 631 33.96 -41.53 17.24
N LYS A 632 34.20 -41.28 15.95
CA LYS A 632 35.55 -41.36 15.38
C LYS A 632 36.28 -40.07 15.68
N LEU A 633 37.41 -40.14 16.37
CA LEU A 633 38.28 -38.99 16.58
C LEU A 633 39.26 -38.91 15.40
N LEU A 634 39.21 -37.80 14.67
CA LEU A 634 40.07 -37.49 13.54
C LEU A 634 40.96 -36.29 13.90
N GLN A 635 42.20 -36.28 13.41
CA GLN A 635 43.11 -35.14 13.56
C GLN A 635 43.05 -34.27 12.31
N LEU A 636 42.92 -32.96 12.54
CA LEU A 636 42.91 -31.94 11.51
C LEU A 636 44.18 -31.09 11.63
N ARG A 637 44.79 -30.79 10.49
CA ARG A 637 45.90 -29.84 10.38
C ARG A 637 45.49 -28.69 9.48
N ALA A 638 45.74 -27.47 9.96
CA ALA A 638 45.62 -26.28 9.14
C ALA A 638 46.80 -26.23 8.16
N THR A 639 46.52 -26.17 6.86
CA THR A 639 47.55 -26.00 5.83
C THR A 639 47.97 -24.53 5.75
N ALA A 640 49.27 -24.30 5.58
CA ALA A 640 49.82 -22.96 5.40
C ALA A 640 49.41 -22.43 4.01
N GLY A 641 48.82 -21.22 3.96
CA GLY A 641 48.56 -20.47 2.72
C GLY A 641 47.09 -20.39 2.29
N ASP A 642 46.32 -21.48 2.38
CA ASP A 642 44.92 -21.52 1.93
C ASP A 642 43.89 -21.51 3.06
N GLY A 643 44.32 -21.71 4.32
CA GLY A 643 43.42 -21.77 5.48
C GLY A 643 42.53 -23.01 5.49
N ALA A 644 42.76 -23.98 4.61
CA ALA A 644 42.00 -25.22 4.56
C ALA A 644 42.40 -26.14 5.72
N LEU A 645 41.43 -26.89 6.25
CA LEU A 645 41.71 -27.94 7.22
C LEU A 645 41.79 -29.28 6.49
N ARG A 646 42.90 -30.01 6.66
CA ARG A 646 43.10 -31.34 6.09
C ARG A 646 43.16 -32.40 7.17
N LEU A 647 42.70 -33.61 6.85
CA LEU A 647 42.78 -34.76 7.74
C LEU A 647 44.21 -35.36 7.69
N ASP A 648 44.81 -35.61 8.86
CA ASP A 648 46.25 -35.98 8.97
C ASP A 648 46.56 -37.45 8.64
N SER A 649 45.62 -38.38 8.86
CA SER A 649 45.92 -39.83 8.79
C SER A 649 44.74 -40.75 8.54
N ALA A 650 43.56 -40.21 8.27
CA ALA A 650 42.37 -41.01 8.03
C ALA A 650 41.53 -40.37 6.92
N ASP A 651 41.35 -41.12 5.84
CA ASP A 651 40.34 -40.83 4.84
C ASP A 651 38.96 -40.71 5.53
N TRP A 652 38.09 -39.96 4.88
CA TRP A 652 36.66 -39.96 5.22
C TRP A 652 36.14 -41.40 5.33
N PRO A 653 35.15 -41.69 6.19
CA PRO A 653 34.58 -43.03 6.25
C PRO A 653 34.14 -43.51 4.85
N GLU A 654 34.34 -44.79 4.55
CA GLU A 654 34.13 -45.35 3.20
C GLU A 654 32.70 -45.16 2.66
N ASP A 655 31.71 -45.04 3.55
CA ASP A 655 30.31 -44.80 3.20
C ASP A 655 29.96 -43.31 3.04
N PHE A 656 30.94 -42.40 3.12
CA PHE A 656 30.77 -41.02 2.68
C PHE A 656 30.69 -40.94 1.16
N PHE A 657 29.93 -39.98 0.68
CA PHE A 657 29.67 -39.79 -0.74
C PHE A 657 29.51 -38.30 -1.05
N PRO A 658 29.81 -37.86 -2.28
CA PRO A 658 29.61 -36.47 -2.67
C PRO A 658 28.16 -36.04 -2.45
N GLY A 659 27.97 -34.88 -1.82
CA GLY A 659 26.65 -34.36 -1.45
C GLY A 659 26.19 -34.71 -0.04
N ILE A 660 26.89 -35.57 0.72
CA ILE A 660 26.49 -35.86 2.11
C ILE A 660 26.47 -34.58 2.96
N GLN A 661 25.39 -34.39 3.73
CA GLN A 661 25.24 -33.26 4.62
C GLN A 661 25.71 -33.60 6.05
N ILE A 662 26.52 -32.70 6.60
CA ILE A 662 26.99 -32.76 7.99
C ILE A 662 26.61 -31.49 8.76
N GLU A 663 26.17 -31.65 10.01
CA GLU A 663 26.08 -30.55 10.96
C GLU A 663 27.41 -30.44 11.71
N CYS A 664 28.01 -29.26 11.64
CA CYS A 664 29.30 -28.97 12.25
C CYS A 664 29.13 -28.01 13.42
N THR A 665 29.94 -28.22 14.47
CA THR A 665 30.08 -27.31 15.61
C THR A 665 31.56 -27.01 15.83
N TRP A 666 31.93 -25.74 15.79
CA TRP A 666 33.23 -25.25 16.20
C TRP A 666 33.20 -24.86 17.67
N GLN A 667 34.17 -25.36 18.44
CA GLN A 667 34.33 -25.07 19.86
C GLN A 667 35.68 -24.36 20.09
N PRO A 668 35.74 -23.02 19.99
CA PRO A 668 36.99 -22.27 20.04
C PRO A 668 37.83 -22.60 21.29
N GLY A 669 37.19 -22.65 22.47
CA GLY A 669 37.86 -22.92 23.74
C GLY A 669 38.44 -24.33 23.86
N ARG A 670 38.01 -25.29 23.02
CA ARG A 670 38.52 -26.67 23.00
C ARG A 670 39.40 -26.98 21.79
N ARG A 671 39.54 -26.00 20.88
CA ARG A 671 40.18 -26.15 19.57
C ARG A 671 39.73 -27.42 18.83
N SER A 672 38.42 -27.65 18.85
CA SER A 672 37.84 -28.87 18.30
C SER A 672 36.56 -28.63 17.52
N PHE A 673 36.36 -29.45 16.48
CA PHE A 673 35.15 -29.57 15.71
C PHE A 673 34.36 -30.82 16.12
N ILE A 674 33.04 -30.72 16.03
CA ILE A 674 32.14 -31.87 16.09
C ILE A 674 31.36 -31.88 14.78
N ALA A 675 31.47 -32.96 13.99
CA ALA A 675 30.67 -33.15 12.78
C ALA A 675 29.70 -34.31 13.00
N LYS A 676 28.46 -34.16 12.53
CA LYS A 676 27.41 -35.15 12.69
C LYS A 676 26.65 -35.35 11.37
N THR A 677 26.53 -36.61 10.95
CA THR A 677 25.66 -37.01 9.83
C THR A 677 24.26 -37.34 10.33
N PHE A 678 23.24 -37.15 9.49
CA PHE A 678 21.86 -37.53 9.79
C PHE A 678 21.45 -38.71 8.90
N ARG A 679 20.94 -39.79 9.50
CA ARG A 679 20.40 -40.91 8.72
C ARG A 679 19.02 -40.56 8.20
N LEU A 680 18.75 -40.93 6.95
CA LEU A 680 17.39 -40.88 6.41
C LEU A 680 16.50 -41.88 7.14
N GLY A 681 15.19 -41.59 7.20
CA GLY A 681 14.21 -42.52 7.75
C GLY A 681 14.23 -43.86 7.01
N ASN A 682 14.23 -43.76 5.67
CA ASN A 682 14.40 -44.84 4.72
C ASN A 682 15.63 -44.53 3.82
N PRO A 683 16.53 -45.49 3.59
CA PRO A 683 17.56 -45.33 2.56
C PRO A 683 16.93 -45.09 1.19
N ARG A 684 17.63 -44.36 0.34
CA ARG A 684 17.22 -44.08 -1.04
C ARG A 684 18.23 -44.66 -2.00
N ARG A 685 17.80 -45.28 -3.09
CA ARG A 685 18.68 -45.60 -4.21
C ARG A 685 18.64 -44.43 -5.19
N VAL A 686 19.78 -43.76 -5.37
CA VAL A 686 19.94 -42.63 -6.30
C VAL A 686 20.85 -43.11 -7.43
N GLY A 687 20.28 -43.29 -8.63
CA GLY A 687 20.94 -44.05 -9.69
C GLY A 687 21.23 -45.48 -9.24
N ASP A 688 22.50 -45.88 -9.24
CA ASP A 688 22.93 -47.23 -8.85
C ASP A 688 23.45 -47.32 -7.40
N ARG A 689 23.45 -46.21 -6.65
CA ARG A 689 24.02 -46.15 -5.30
C ARG A 689 22.94 -46.02 -4.22
N GLU A 690 23.10 -46.80 -3.15
CA GLU A 690 22.30 -46.64 -1.94
C GLU A 690 22.83 -45.48 -1.09
N VAL A 691 21.92 -44.58 -0.70
CA VAL A 691 22.14 -43.37 0.09
C VAL A 691 21.35 -43.51 1.40
N GLY A 692 22.08 -43.71 2.50
CA GLY A 692 21.50 -43.89 3.84
C GLY A 692 21.42 -42.62 4.70
N TYR A 693 21.94 -41.49 4.21
CA TYR A 693 22.11 -40.26 4.97
C TYR A 693 21.57 -39.04 4.22
N ASP A 694 21.26 -38.00 4.98
CA ASP A 694 20.83 -36.71 4.47
C ASP A 694 21.88 -36.15 3.51
N TYR A 695 21.43 -35.63 2.38
CA TYR A 695 22.30 -35.23 1.29
C TYR A 695 21.70 -34.08 0.49
N ASP A 696 22.58 -33.34 -0.18
CA ASP A 696 22.26 -32.30 -1.14
C ASP A 696 22.21 -32.89 -2.56
N PRO A 697 21.04 -32.89 -3.23
CA PRO A 697 20.88 -33.50 -4.55
C PRO A 697 21.75 -32.87 -5.65
N MET A 698 22.01 -31.57 -5.57
CA MET A 698 22.80 -30.85 -6.56
C MET A 698 24.28 -31.25 -6.49
N ALA A 699 24.85 -31.19 -5.28
CA ALA A 699 26.23 -31.61 -5.03
C ALA A 699 26.43 -33.10 -5.28
N TYR A 700 25.41 -33.93 -4.99
CA TYR A 700 25.41 -35.34 -5.35
C TYR A 700 25.53 -35.51 -6.87
N THR A 701 24.62 -34.89 -7.62
CA THR A 701 24.57 -34.98 -9.09
C THR A 701 25.90 -34.57 -9.74
N ARG A 702 26.49 -33.43 -9.34
CA ARG A 702 27.82 -33.02 -9.84
C ARG A 702 28.92 -33.99 -9.42
N GLY A 703 28.89 -34.42 -8.16
CA GLY A 703 29.94 -35.24 -7.58
C GLY A 703 29.97 -36.69 -8.05
N THR A 704 28.86 -37.19 -8.62
CA THR A 704 28.73 -38.55 -9.16
C THR A 704 28.78 -38.61 -10.69
N ALA A 705 29.22 -37.55 -11.36
CA ALA A 705 29.39 -37.52 -12.81
C ALA A 705 30.27 -38.69 -13.31
N PRO A 706 29.91 -39.33 -14.45
CA PRO A 706 30.76 -40.36 -15.07
C PRO A 706 32.20 -39.87 -15.25
N GLY A 707 33.18 -40.68 -14.83
CA GLY A 707 34.60 -40.32 -14.85
C GLY A 707 35.08 -39.40 -13.72
N GLY A 708 34.21 -39.02 -12.78
CA GLY A 708 34.50 -38.16 -11.63
C GLY A 708 34.22 -36.67 -11.89
N PHE A 709 34.53 -35.80 -10.93
CA PHE A 709 34.28 -34.35 -11.06
C PHE A 709 35.48 -33.56 -11.61
N ASP A 710 36.67 -34.17 -11.70
CA ASP A 710 37.90 -33.50 -12.15
C ASP A 710 37.80 -33.09 -13.61
N ALA A 711 38.53 -32.06 -14.06
CA ALA A 711 38.47 -31.57 -15.46
C ALA A 711 38.78 -32.66 -16.51
N ARG A 712 39.62 -33.64 -16.18
CA ARG A 712 39.87 -34.81 -17.02
C ARG A 712 39.26 -36.05 -16.36
N PRO A 713 38.52 -36.89 -17.11
CA PRO A 713 37.99 -38.13 -16.57
C PRO A 713 39.15 -39.07 -16.22
N ARG A 714 38.98 -39.81 -15.11
CA ARG A 714 40.01 -40.76 -14.63
C ARG A 714 40.02 -42.09 -15.39
N GLN A 715 39.04 -42.31 -16.26
CA GLN A 715 38.80 -43.53 -17.02
C GLN A 715 38.34 -43.15 -18.43
N GLU A 716 38.54 -44.04 -19.40
CA GLU A 716 37.97 -43.88 -20.74
C GLU A 716 36.44 -43.95 -20.64
N LEU A 717 35.75 -42.93 -21.17
CA LEU A 717 34.30 -42.81 -21.13
C LEU A 717 33.71 -43.07 -22.52
N SER A 718 32.55 -43.71 -22.55
CA SER A 718 31.72 -43.78 -23.75
C SER A 718 31.21 -42.39 -24.15
N VAL A 719 30.79 -42.21 -25.41
CA VAL A 719 30.20 -40.94 -25.87
C VAL A 719 28.92 -40.62 -25.09
N GLU A 720 28.11 -41.64 -24.77
CA GLU A 720 26.93 -41.51 -23.91
C GLU A 720 27.29 -41.02 -22.50
N ASP A 721 28.36 -41.55 -21.88
CA ASP A 721 28.81 -41.11 -20.55
C ASP A 721 29.39 -39.70 -20.57
N TRP A 722 30.02 -39.28 -21.67
CA TRP A 722 30.46 -37.90 -21.89
C TRP A 722 29.29 -36.91 -21.93
N VAL A 723 28.18 -37.25 -22.59
CA VAL A 723 26.97 -36.41 -22.60
C VAL A 723 26.43 -36.25 -21.18
N LEU A 724 26.27 -37.35 -20.44
CA LEU A 724 25.78 -37.32 -19.08
C LEU A 724 26.69 -36.56 -18.13
N ARG A 725 28.01 -36.75 -18.27
CA ARG A 725 29.02 -35.99 -17.54
C ARG A 725 28.90 -34.49 -17.80
N THR A 726 28.72 -34.09 -19.05
CA THR A 726 28.58 -32.68 -19.44
C THR A 726 27.33 -32.07 -18.81
N MET A 727 26.19 -32.76 -18.88
CA MET A 727 24.97 -32.31 -18.22
C MET A 727 25.12 -32.23 -16.70
N GLN A 728 25.73 -33.21 -16.05
CA GLN A 728 25.87 -33.23 -14.60
C GLN A 728 26.85 -32.17 -14.07
N ILE A 729 27.93 -31.87 -14.80
CA ILE A 729 28.95 -30.90 -14.38
C ILE A 729 28.58 -29.47 -14.79
N LEU A 730 28.15 -29.26 -16.04
CA LEU A 730 27.91 -27.95 -16.65
C LEU A 730 26.43 -27.60 -16.84
N GLY A 731 25.51 -28.53 -16.56
CA GLY A 731 24.09 -28.23 -16.54
C GLY A 731 23.70 -27.34 -15.36
N TYR A 732 22.66 -26.56 -15.57
CA TYR A 732 22.04 -25.77 -14.52
C TYR A 732 21.17 -26.68 -13.66
N LEU A 733 21.35 -26.64 -12.34
CA LEU A 733 20.73 -27.60 -11.41
C LEU A 733 19.58 -26.98 -10.62
N ASP A 734 18.45 -27.67 -10.53
CA ASP A 734 17.39 -27.31 -9.58
C ASP A 734 17.63 -27.90 -8.18
N ALA A 735 16.75 -27.57 -7.23
CA ALA A 735 16.84 -28.04 -5.86
C ALA A 735 16.74 -29.57 -5.71
N ASP A 736 16.15 -30.26 -6.69
CA ASP A 736 16.02 -31.72 -6.72
C ASP A 736 17.22 -32.40 -7.44
N GLY A 737 18.20 -31.62 -7.90
CA GLY A 737 19.38 -32.11 -8.61
C GLY A 737 19.13 -32.44 -10.08
N ARG A 738 18.03 -31.94 -10.67
CA ARG A 738 17.82 -32.03 -12.12
C ARG A 738 18.79 -31.11 -12.83
N ALA A 739 19.57 -31.65 -13.76
CA ALA A 739 20.42 -30.86 -14.63
C ALA A 739 19.71 -30.53 -15.94
N VAL A 740 19.64 -29.26 -16.30
CA VAL A 740 19.15 -28.81 -17.61
C VAL A 740 20.27 -28.13 -18.39
N LEU A 741 20.33 -28.39 -19.69
CA LEU A 741 21.27 -27.76 -20.62
C LEU A 741 20.59 -27.55 -21.97
N ALA A 742 20.79 -26.38 -22.58
CA ALA A 742 20.32 -26.15 -23.95
C ALA A 742 21.00 -27.14 -24.90
N GLU A 743 20.22 -27.81 -25.76
CA GLU A 743 20.76 -28.84 -26.65
C GLU A 743 21.84 -28.28 -27.58
N GLU A 744 21.64 -27.05 -28.08
CA GLU A 744 22.61 -26.35 -28.94
C GLU A 744 23.94 -26.04 -28.22
N ALA A 745 23.96 -25.99 -26.89
CA ALA A 745 25.17 -25.73 -26.11
C ALA A 745 25.98 -27.01 -25.80
N LEU A 746 25.44 -28.20 -26.09
CA LEU A 746 26.04 -29.48 -25.71
C LEU A 746 27.43 -29.68 -26.32
N ASP A 747 27.56 -29.50 -27.64
CA ASP A 747 28.82 -29.76 -28.36
C ASP A 747 29.97 -28.89 -27.87
N ARG A 748 29.71 -27.59 -27.67
CA ARG A 748 30.69 -26.66 -27.12
C ARG A 748 31.14 -27.07 -25.72
N ASN A 749 30.19 -27.43 -24.86
CA ASN A 749 30.47 -27.81 -23.48
C ASN A 749 31.20 -29.15 -23.36
N LEU A 750 30.93 -30.09 -24.28
CA LEU A 750 31.69 -31.34 -24.39
C LEU A 750 33.18 -31.08 -24.67
N VAL A 751 33.47 -30.22 -25.66
CA VAL A 751 34.85 -29.84 -26.00
C VAL A 751 35.53 -29.13 -24.84
N GLU A 752 34.82 -28.25 -24.12
CA GLU A 752 35.34 -27.57 -22.92
C GLU A 752 35.77 -28.56 -21.83
N LEU A 753 35.02 -29.66 -21.65
CA LEU A 753 35.37 -30.74 -20.72
C LEU A 753 36.42 -31.72 -21.27
N GLY A 754 36.96 -31.48 -22.47
CA GLY A 754 38.04 -32.26 -23.06
C GLY A 754 37.59 -33.40 -23.98
N PHE A 755 36.34 -33.40 -24.45
CA PHE A 755 35.89 -34.34 -25.48
C PHE A 755 36.58 -34.07 -26.84
N PRO A 756 37.06 -35.10 -27.57
CA PRO A 756 37.74 -34.91 -28.86
C PRO A 756 36.81 -34.28 -29.92
N ALA A 757 37.21 -33.13 -30.47
CA ALA A 757 36.38 -32.38 -31.43
C ALA A 757 36.09 -33.15 -32.73
N ASP A 758 36.99 -34.04 -33.15
CA ASP A 758 36.83 -34.92 -34.32
C ASP A 758 35.71 -35.97 -34.13
N GLN A 759 35.31 -36.25 -32.90
CA GLN A 759 34.28 -37.23 -32.56
C GLN A 759 32.89 -36.61 -32.31
N LEU A 760 32.72 -35.29 -32.45
CA LEU A 760 31.44 -34.60 -32.19
C LEU A 760 30.29 -35.16 -33.03
N HIS A 761 30.57 -35.64 -34.25
CA HIS A 761 29.57 -36.26 -35.12
C HIS A 761 28.88 -37.51 -34.51
N LEU A 762 29.49 -38.13 -33.50
CA LEU A 762 28.91 -39.28 -32.77
C LEU A 762 27.91 -38.85 -31.68
N VAL A 763 27.96 -37.60 -31.21
CA VAL A 763 27.18 -37.08 -30.07
C VAL A 763 25.68 -37.14 -30.36
N THR A 764 25.23 -36.75 -31.55
CA THR A 764 23.81 -36.79 -31.93
C THR A 764 23.23 -38.21 -31.82
N THR A 765 24.01 -39.23 -32.18
CA THR A 765 23.59 -40.63 -32.05
C THR A 765 23.54 -41.06 -30.58
N ALA A 766 24.49 -40.62 -29.76
CA ALA A 766 24.51 -40.88 -28.32
C ALA A 766 23.31 -40.23 -27.60
N VAL A 767 22.98 -38.97 -27.89
CA VAL A 767 21.80 -38.28 -27.34
C VAL A 767 20.52 -39.03 -27.67
N LYS A 768 20.35 -39.47 -28.93
CA LYS A 768 19.19 -40.28 -29.34
C LYS A 768 19.07 -41.57 -28.52
N ARG A 769 20.17 -42.28 -28.29
CA ARG A 769 20.19 -43.49 -27.46
C ARG A 769 19.84 -43.20 -26.00
N LEU A 770 20.38 -42.14 -25.42
CA LEU A 770 20.09 -41.74 -24.04
C LEU A 770 18.62 -41.35 -23.84
N LEU A 771 18.01 -40.68 -24.82
CA LEU A 771 16.57 -40.38 -24.84
C LEU A 771 15.74 -41.67 -24.91
N GLN A 772 16.09 -42.60 -25.80
CA GLN A 772 15.41 -43.91 -25.93
C GLN A 772 15.49 -44.74 -24.65
N GLN A 773 16.61 -44.66 -23.93
CA GLN A 773 16.81 -45.34 -22.64
C GLN A 773 16.11 -44.64 -21.46
N GLY A 774 15.57 -43.44 -21.66
CA GLY A 774 15.02 -42.61 -20.58
C GLY A 774 16.07 -42.28 -19.51
N ARG A 775 17.32 -42.05 -19.93
CA ARG A 775 18.40 -41.54 -19.07
C ARG A 775 18.46 -40.01 -19.08
N ILE A 776 18.03 -39.41 -20.18
CA ILE A 776 17.78 -37.97 -20.33
C ILE A 776 16.41 -37.78 -20.99
N GLU A 777 15.85 -36.59 -20.86
CA GLU A 777 14.59 -36.18 -21.48
C GLU A 777 14.81 -34.89 -22.28
N ARG A 778 14.05 -34.72 -23.36
CA ARG A 778 13.98 -33.43 -24.07
C ARG A 778 12.76 -32.69 -23.58
N VAL A 779 12.97 -31.48 -23.07
CA VAL A 779 11.91 -30.61 -22.56
C VAL A 779 12.00 -29.26 -23.25
N GLN A 780 10.87 -28.59 -23.41
CA GLN A 780 10.84 -27.22 -23.93
C GLN A 780 11.12 -26.24 -22.80
N GLY A 781 11.99 -25.27 -23.05
CA GLY A 781 12.31 -24.20 -22.12
C GLY A 781 12.60 -22.90 -22.86
N SER A 782 13.13 -21.91 -22.18
CA SER A 782 13.55 -20.64 -22.79
C SER A 782 14.96 -20.29 -22.34
N LEU A 783 15.65 -19.43 -23.09
CA LEU A 783 16.91 -18.84 -22.64
C LEU A 783 16.69 -17.39 -22.22
N ARG A 784 17.26 -17.02 -21.08
CA ARG A 784 17.44 -15.62 -20.72
C ARG A 784 18.45 -14.93 -21.65
N PRO A 785 18.48 -13.59 -21.69
CA PRO A 785 19.51 -12.84 -22.41
C PRO A 785 20.96 -13.19 -21.99
N ASP A 786 21.16 -13.66 -20.75
CA ASP A 786 22.47 -14.13 -20.24
C ASP A 786 22.77 -15.61 -20.59
N GLY A 787 21.90 -16.27 -21.36
CA GLY A 787 22.04 -17.67 -21.77
C GLY A 787 21.59 -18.70 -20.73
N ARG A 788 21.04 -18.28 -19.57
CA ARG A 788 20.53 -19.23 -18.57
C ARG A 788 19.24 -19.90 -19.04
N PRO A 789 19.11 -21.24 -18.92
CA PRO A 789 17.88 -21.93 -19.22
C PRO A 789 16.80 -21.66 -18.16
N ILE A 790 15.58 -21.46 -18.63
CA ILE A 790 14.35 -21.41 -17.84
C ILE A 790 13.47 -22.58 -18.27
N TYR A 791 12.92 -23.28 -17.28
CA TYR A 791 11.95 -24.33 -17.48
C TYR A 791 10.82 -24.18 -16.46
N PRO A 792 9.54 -24.23 -16.89
CA PRO A 792 9.04 -24.40 -18.27
C PRO A 792 9.26 -23.16 -19.18
N PRO A 793 8.93 -23.20 -20.49
CA PRO A 793 9.23 -22.10 -21.41
C PRO A 793 8.33 -20.89 -21.12
N ILE A 794 8.90 -19.68 -21.23
CA ILE A 794 8.18 -18.42 -21.06
C ILE A 794 7.65 -17.99 -22.43
N ARG A 795 6.35 -17.68 -22.54
CA ARG A 795 5.65 -17.37 -23.82
C ARG A 795 6.32 -16.33 -24.72
N ARG A 796 7.11 -15.40 -24.17
CA ARG A 796 7.73 -14.29 -24.90
C ARG A 796 9.22 -14.46 -25.16
N LEU A 797 9.86 -15.43 -24.50
CA LEU A 797 11.23 -15.80 -24.85
C LEU A 797 11.18 -16.88 -25.92
N PRO A 798 12.16 -16.93 -26.84
CA PRO A 798 12.28 -18.02 -27.78
C PRO A 798 12.26 -19.36 -27.04
N SER A 799 11.35 -20.25 -27.48
CA SER A 799 11.33 -21.61 -26.97
C SER A 799 12.52 -22.36 -27.55
N VAL A 800 13.29 -23.01 -26.69
CA VAL A 800 14.45 -23.83 -27.06
C VAL A 800 14.29 -25.24 -26.53
N ASP A 801 14.88 -26.20 -27.23
CA ASP A 801 15.03 -27.56 -26.72
C ASP A 801 16.10 -27.61 -25.63
N LEU A 802 15.69 -28.03 -24.43
CA LEU A 802 16.57 -28.32 -23.31
C LEU A 802 16.69 -29.84 -23.15
N LEU A 803 17.90 -30.32 -22.94
CA LEU A 803 18.17 -31.66 -22.43
C LEU A 803 18.09 -31.62 -20.90
N SER A 804 17.33 -32.53 -20.32
CA SER A 804 17.12 -32.69 -18.88
C SER A 804 17.65 -34.04 -18.42
N PHE A 805 18.51 -34.03 -17.40
CA PHE A 805 18.98 -35.21 -16.70
C PHE A 805 18.46 -35.19 -15.26
N GLN A 806 17.71 -36.22 -14.87
CA GLN A 806 17.24 -36.39 -13.49
C GLN A 806 17.79 -37.71 -12.93
N PRO A 807 18.50 -37.69 -11.79
CA PRO A 807 18.84 -38.92 -11.07
C PRO A 807 17.57 -39.69 -10.69
N LYS A 808 17.49 -40.97 -11.04
CA LYS A 808 16.37 -41.83 -10.61
C LYS A 808 16.49 -42.10 -9.11
N VAL A 809 15.56 -41.56 -8.32
CA VAL A 809 15.49 -41.75 -6.87
C VAL A 809 14.39 -42.75 -6.53
N VAL A 810 14.75 -43.86 -5.91
CA VAL A 810 13.79 -44.87 -5.43
C VAL A 810 13.96 -45.03 -3.93
N GLU A 811 12.89 -44.81 -3.15
CA GLU A 811 12.93 -45.10 -1.72
C GLU A 811 13.02 -46.62 -1.49
N LEU A 812 14.03 -47.06 -0.74
CA LEU A 812 14.18 -48.47 -0.43
C LEU A 812 13.43 -48.78 0.87
N PRO A 813 12.57 -49.82 0.88
CA PRO A 813 12.00 -50.31 2.12
C PRO A 813 13.17 -50.76 2.99
N ARG A 814 13.23 -50.21 4.20
CA ARG A 814 14.29 -50.54 5.14
C ARG A 814 14.25 -52.05 5.38
N THR A 815 15.24 -52.77 4.86
CA THR A 815 15.44 -54.16 5.22
C THR A 815 15.53 -54.16 6.73
N LYS A 816 14.52 -54.76 7.38
CA LYS A 816 14.57 -55.01 8.81
C LYS A 816 15.77 -55.91 8.98
N SER A 817 16.95 -55.33 9.21
CA SER A 817 18.17 -56.07 9.48
C SER A 817 17.73 -57.11 10.49
N ARG A 818 17.79 -58.39 10.08
CA ARG A 818 17.59 -59.53 10.97
C ARG A 818 18.40 -59.14 12.19
N ARG A 819 17.70 -58.78 13.27
CA ARG A 819 18.36 -58.51 14.54
C ARG A 819 19.17 -59.77 14.76
N ARG A 820 20.50 -59.70 14.64
CA ARG A 820 21.32 -60.62 15.42
C ARG A 820 20.72 -60.52 16.82
N PRO A 821 20.23 -61.63 17.39
CA PRO A 821 19.63 -61.60 18.71
C PRO A 821 20.69 -60.95 19.59
N ASN A 822 20.38 -59.75 20.06
CA ASN A 822 21.20 -59.10 21.06
C ASN A 822 21.00 -59.99 22.29
N PRO A 823 22.01 -60.74 22.75
CA PRO A 823 21.90 -61.36 24.06
C PRO A 823 21.83 -60.17 25.04
N PHE A 824 20.67 -59.99 25.66
CA PHE A 824 20.35 -58.91 26.60
C PHE A 824 20.11 -57.49 26.03
N VAL A 825 18.99 -57.31 25.32
CA VAL A 825 18.16 -56.13 25.60
C VAL A 825 16.72 -56.59 25.77
N GLU A 826 16.44 -57.12 26.97
CA GLU A 826 15.14 -56.90 27.59
C GLU A 826 14.78 -55.42 27.41
N ARG A 827 13.53 -55.14 27.03
CA ARG A 827 12.97 -53.79 27.10
C ARG A 827 13.12 -53.31 28.54
N ARG A 828 14.25 -52.66 28.83
CA ARG A 828 14.52 -52.09 30.14
C ARG A 828 13.41 -51.10 30.40
N ALA A 829 12.59 -51.45 31.37
CA ALA A 829 11.83 -50.53 32.19
C ALA A 829 12.42 -49.13 32.14
N HIS A 830 11.71 -48.16 31.57
CA HIS A 830 12.10 -46.76 31.69
C HIS A 830 11.91 -46.36 33.16
N TYR A 831 12.99 -46.43 33.92
CA TYR A 831 13.04 -45.91 35.28
C TYR A 831 13.25 -44.41 35.22
N VAL A 832 12.31 -43.65 35.77
CA VAL A 832 12.46 -42.22 35.98
C VAL A 832 13.22 -42.06 37.29
N SER A 833 14.39 -41.41 37.26
CA SER A 833 15.15 -41.08 38.47
C SER A 833 14.29 -40.28 39.44
N GLY A 834 14.49 -40.45 40.76
CA GLY A 834 13.74 -39.69 41.75
C GLY A 834 13.98 -38.18 41.58
N PHE A 835 12.93 -37.37 41.73
CA PHE A 835 13.02 -35.92 41.54
C PHE A 835 12.10 -35.16 42.50
N VAL A 836 12.43 -33.89 42.73
CA VAL A 836 11.65 -32.99 43.58
C VAL A 836 10.59 -32.27 42.75
N ARG A 837 9.34 -32.28 43.20
CA ARG A 837 8.20 -31.64 42.55
C ARG A 837 7.51 -30.67 43.52
N ARG A 838 7.02 -29.53 43.00
CA ARG A 838 6.24 -28.57 43.77
C ARG A 838 4.83 -29.09 44.07
N LEU A 839 4.39 -28.96 45.32
CA LEU A 839 3.04 -29.25 45.77
C LEU A 839 2.12 -28.02 45.60
N PRO A 840 0.79 -28.22 45.52
CA PRO A 840 -0.18 -27.14 45.60
C PRO A 840 -0.02 -26.28 46.86
N ARG A 841 -0.48 -25.03 46.81
CA ARG A 841 -0.35 -24.07 47.92
C ARG A 841 -1.06 -24.61 49.18
N GLY A 842 -0.34 -24.69 50.30
CA GLY A 842 -0.85 -25.22 51.57
C GLY A 842 -0.58 -26.71 51.83
N ALA A 843 -0.20 -27.49 50.81
CA ALA A 843 0.14 -28.90 50.98
C ALA A 843 1.59 -29.09 51.48
N ARG A 844 1.78 -30.07 52.36
CA ARG A 844 3.09 -30.46 52.92
C ARG A 844 3.46 -31.86 52.45
N ALA A 845 4.76 -32.12 52.28
CA ALA A 845 5.25 -33.47 52.00
C ALA A 845 5.01 -34.39 53.20
N SER A 846 4.54 -35.61 52.93
CA SER A 846 4.45 -36.66 53.93
C SER A 846 5.81 -36.95 54.55
N ASP A 847 5.82 -37.48 55.77
CA ASP A 847 7.06 -37.92 56.45
C ASP A 847 7.81 -38.94 55.57
N GLU A 848 7.08 -39.83 54.90
CA GLU A 848 7.67 -40.82 54.00
C GLU A 848 8.39 -40.20 52.78
N ALA A 849 7.86 -39.12 52.21
CA ALA A 849 8.52 -38.40 51.11
C ALA A 849 9.75 -37.61 51.57
N ARG A 850 9.71 -37.08 52.81
CA ARG A 850 10.86 -36.41 53.44
C ARG A 850 11.98 -37.41 53.74
N GLU A 851 11.64 -38.57 54.28
CA GLU A 851 12.59 -39.64 54.57
C GLU A 851 13.18 -40.24 53.27
N ALA A 852 12.35 -40.42 52.24
CA ALA A 852 12.81 -40.86 50.92
C ALA A 852 13.79 -39.87 50.26
N HIS A 853 13.60 -38.56 50.47
CA HIS A 853 14.53 -37.53 50.02
C HIS A 853 15.86 -37.64 50.77
N ALA A 854 15.83 -37.77 52.09
CA ALA A 854 17.03 -37.93 52.91
C ALA A 854 17.81 -39.21 52.53
N GLU A 855 17.11 -40.32 52.29
CA GLU A 855 17.67 -41.58 51.78
C GLU A 855 18.34 -41.39 50.40
N ALA A 856 17.69 -40.65 49.50
CA ALA A 856 18.24 -40.37 48.17
C ALA A 856 19.48 -39.46 48.22
N GLN A 857 19.54 -38.51 49.17
CA GLN A 857 20.73 -37.70 49.45
C GLN A 857 21.87 -38.56 50.01
N ARG A 858 21.59 -39.42 51.00
CA ARG A 858 22.59 -40.36 51.55
C ARG A 858 23.22 -41.24 50.47
N ARG A 859 22.46 -41.57 49.43
CA ARG A 859 22.90 -42.39 48.29
C ARG A 859 23.42 -41.59 47.09
N ALA A 860 23.59 -40.26 47.21
CA ALA A 860 24.04 -39.36 46.15
C ALA A 860 23.23 -39.44 44.84
N GLN A 861 21.91 -39.73 44.93
CA GLN A 861 21.04 -39.91 43.77
C GLN A 861 20.40 -38.60 43.28
N ILE A 862 20.56 -37.51 44.03
CA ILE A 862 20.09 -36.16 43.70
C ILE A 862 21.17 -35.13 44.02
N ALA A 863 21.32 -34.13 43.15
CA ALA A 863 22.43 -33.18 43.17
C ALA A 863 22.28 -32.00 44.17
N ASN A 864 21.22 -31.99 44.98
CA ASN A 864 20.98 -30.94 45.98
C ASN A 864 21.25 -31.50 47.38
N ASP A 865 22.14 -30.86 48.13
CA ASP A 865 22.61 -31.35 49.44
C ASP A 865 21.76 -30.86 50.64
N GLY A 866 20.76 -30.00 50.41
CA GLY A 866 19.92 -29.42 51.47
C GLY A 866 18.60 -30.18 51.72
N PRO A 867 17.98 -30.08 52.92
CA PRO A 867 16.71 -30.74 53.23
C PRO A 867 15.56 -30.29 52.31
N LEU A 868 14.55 -31.14 52.14
CA LEU A 868 13.41 -30.89 51.25
C LEU A 868 12.65 -29.61 51.67
N LYS A 869 12.61 -28.60 50.80
CA LYS A 869 11.98 -27.29 51.09
C LYS A 869 10.47 -27.41 51.32
N PRO A 870 9.86 -26.59 52.21
CA PRO A 870 8.41 -26.53 52.37
C PRO A 870 7.68 -26.25 51.05
N GLY A 871 6.59 -26.97 50.80
CA GLY A 871 5.81 -26.88 49.56
C GLY A 871 6.38 -27.69 48.38
N TYR A 872 7.37 -28.55 48.61
CA TYR A 872 7.87 -29.53 47.65
C TYR A 872 7.75 -30.95 48.21
N THR A 873 7.61 -31.93 47.32
CA THR A 873 7.62 -33.37 47.63
C THR A 873 8.69 -34.09 46.81
N PHE A 874 9.17 -35.22 47.30
CA PHE A 874 10.11 -36.07 46.58
C PHE A 874 9.38 -37.28 45.98
N VAL A 875 9.52 -37.46 44.67
CA VAL A 875 8.97 -38.61 43.95
C VAL A 875 10.08 -39.65 43.85
N ARG A 876 9.89 -40.82 44.46
CA ARG A 876 10.84 -41.94 44.38
C ARG A 876 11.02 -42.39 42.92
N LYS A 877 12.19 -42.97 42.65
CA LYS A 877 12.48 -43.63 41.37
C LYS A 877 11.39 -44.67 41.09
N HIS A 878 10.66 -44.51 40.00
CA HIS A 878 9.60 -45.43 39.62
C HIS A 878 9.69 -45.83 38.16
N ARG A 879 9.17 -47.01 37.84
CA ARG A 879 9.12 -47.55 36.48
C ARG A 879 7.89 -47.00 35.76
N ARG A 880 8.09 -46.26 34.68
CA ARG A 880 6.98 -45.86 33.81
C ARG A 880 6.62 -47.06 32.93
N ARG A 881 5.36 -47.53 33.01
CA ARG A 881 4.80 -48.41 31.99
C ARG A 881 4.42 -47.50 30.82
N SER A 882 5.16 -47.59 29.72
CA SER A 882 4.83 -46.98 28.43
C SER A 882 3.99 -47.94 27.62
#